data_AF-A0A9Q9RT69-F1
#
_entry.id   AF-A0A9Q9RT69-F1
#
_cell.length_a   1.000
_cell.length_b   1.000
_cell.length_c   1.000
_cell.angle_alpha   90.00
_cell.angle_beta   90.00
_cell.angle_gamma   90.00
#
_symmetry.space_group_name_H-M   'P 1'
#
loop_
_entity.id
_entity.type
_entity.pdbx_description
1 polymer ?
#
loop_
_entity_poly.entity_id
_entity_poly.type
_entity_poly.pdbx_seq_one_letter_code
_entity_poly.pdbx_strand_id
1 'polypeptide(L)'
;MGLLRWPHKDKPPVLLKVRSSAGLIVTTCSFAIFTDIFLYGVIVPILPFSLQDRIGISTNRVQYWVSIALAVFGAALLAGSPVWGYLADRIHNRRMPMLIGLIVLCGATVFLCVGRTLALFMIGRALQGISAALTWTVGLALVVDTVDKEHIGKAMGWISTACSLGILVAPLLGGLVYGKGGYYSVFAMCFGLLAVDIALRLLIIEVKDAKRWLDRAEPKAVADPEHVVTEGPNMEKNKDNIAQQTDGQTEDVSDPSRSPIKTLVKLLGQPRFLAALWGTFVQALINTALESTLPLLTHEIFGWDSIGAGLIFLPVILPSFLGPVVGMVGDRYGPKWLASFGFLFATPFVVCLRFVDEDTIQDKILLCGLLAGVGITTACIFGPLMAEITWSVQGEDGTEGAGQIAQAYGLYNMAYSGGSLVGPIMGGMVKDSAGWATVGWSLALFMSPYIMEEQQHIDELLERYLSLLDEYSQLRQNLSRIQSDVFHNIARANFAGERGMRYGQDHYDERMQATRLLAIEQHVSPSPTFSIFPAPEEDNVADKKETSSAEKSDDASTIDAKEATSPTEKKRKQNKNPLRWFGLFAPMPLRTAQTHSVEAVEEIIPRLVSVNAEMLHVEIEVRRARKRRAKAEAAEKKTSQTAVATQPQSTAV
;
A
#
# COMPACT_ATOMS: atom_id res chain seq x y z
N MET A 1 22.04 -40.68 0.24
CA MET A 1 22.82 -39.51 0.72
C MET A 1 23.88 -38.99 -0.29
N GLY A 2 24.02 -39.56 -1.50
CA GLY A 2 24.96 -39.08 -2.53
C GLY A 2 24.40 -38.03 -3.52
N LEU A 3 23.11 -37.71 -3.46
CA LEU A 3 22.45 -36.71 -4.33
C LEU A 3 22.66 -35.25 -3.88
N LEU A 4 23.32 -35.03 -2.73
CA LEU A 4 23.52 -33.70 -2.13
C LEU A 4 24.98 -33.21 -2.15
N ARG A 5 25.91 -33.98 -2.73
CA ARG A 5 27.31 -33.54 -2.92
C ARG A 5 27.55 -33.31 -4.41
N TRP A 6 27.66 -32.04 -4.78
CA TRP A 6 27.96 -31.59 -6.14
C TRP A 6 29.34 -32.12 -6.57
N PRO A 7 29.44 -33.04 -7.54
CA PRO A 7 30.72 -33.48 -8.06
C PRO A 7 31.16 -32.48 -9.14
N HIS A 8 32.39 -31.98 -9.00
CA HIS A 8 33.11 -31.02 -9.85
C HIS A 8 32.89 -29.53 -9.53
N LYS A 9 33.91 -28.94 -8.90
CA LYS A 9 34.08 -27.50 -8.66
C LYS A 9 34.31 -26.68 -9.94
N ASP A 10 34.44 -27.34 -11.11
CA ASP A 10 35.03 -26.73 -12.31
C ASP A 10 34.10 -26.69 -13.53
N LYS A 11 32.86 -27.20 -13.45
CA LYS A 11 31.89 -27.14 -14.57
C LYS A 11 30.56 -26.53 -14.14
N PRO A 12 29.97 -25.63 -14.96
CA PRO A 12 28.65 -25.10 -14.67
C PRO A 12 27.63 -26.25 -14.66
N PRO A 13 26.59 -26.18 -13.81
CA PRO A 13 25.59 -27.22 -13.72
C PRO A 13 24.78 -27.34 -15.02
N VAL A 14 24.32 -28.56 -15.32
CA VAL A 14 23.57 -28.88 -16.53
C VAL A 14 22.33 -27.98 -16.62
N LEU A 15 22.11 -27.38 -17.80
CA LEU A 15 21.00 -26.47 -18.11
C LEU A 15 20.91 -25.24 -17.19
N LEU A 16 22.05 -24.70 -16.73
CA LEU A 16 22.11 -23.53 -15.83
C LEU A 16 21.16 -22.38 -16.27
N LYS A 17 21.19 -21.96 -17.55
CA LYS A 17 20.35 -20.86 -18.06
C LYS A 17 18.85 -21.10 -17.92
N VAL A 18 18.39 -22.36 -18.06
CA VAL A 18 16.98 -22.73 -17.91
C VAL A 18 16.62 -22.84 -16.43
N ARG A 19 17.51 -23.46 -15.64
CA ARG A 19 17.32 -23.70 -14.20
C ARG A 19 17.38 -22.45 -13.34
N SER A 20 18.02 -21.39 -13.83
CA SER A 20 18.06 -20.07 -13.21
C SER A 20 17.15 -19.04 -13.88
N SER A 21 16.24 -19.48 -14.77
CA SER A 21 15.31 -18.56 -15.43
C SER A 21 14.25 -18.05 -14.45
N ALA A 22 13.90 -16.76 -14.56
CA ALA A 22 12.86 -16.16 -13.74
C ALA A 22 11.51 -16.87 -13.89
N GLY A 23 11.17 -17.31 -15.11
CA GLY A 23 9.94 -18.06 -15.37
C GLY A 23 9.86 -19.39 -14.61
N LEU A 24 10.95 -20.16 -14.55
CA LEU A 24 10.96 -21.42 -13.81
C LEU A 24 10.86 -21.19 -12.29
N ILE A 25 11.55 -20.17 -11.78
CA ILE A 25 11.50 -19.82 -10.35
C ILE A 25 10.09 -19.38 -9.96
N VAL A 26 9.47 -18.47 -10.71
CA VAL A 26 8.08 -18.05 -10.49
C VAL A 26 7.14 -19.25 -10.55
N THR A 27 7.26 -20.11 -11.56
CA THR A 27 6.42 -21.32 -11.70
C THR A 27 6.60 -22.27 -10.52
N THR A 28 7.83 -22.44 -10.04
CA THR A 28 8.13 -23.30 -8.89
C THR A 28 7.54 -22.72 -7.60
N CYS A 29 7.66 -21.40 -7.38
CA CYS A 29 7.02 -20.74 -6.24
C CYS A 29 5.49 -20.78 -6.32
N SER A 30 4.90 -20.58 -7.49
CA SER A 30 3.47 -20.74 -7.72
C SER A 30 3.00 -22.17 -7.41
N PHE A 31 3.74 -23.19 -7.87
CA PHE A 31 3.41 -24.59 -7.61
C PHE A 31 3.59 -24.97 -6.13
N ALA A 32 4.62 -24.42 -5.48
CA ALA A 32 4.85 -24.58 -4.04
C ALA A 32 3.68 -24.04 -3.20
N ILE A 33 3.18 -22.84 -3.53
CA ILE A 33 2.04 -22.22 -2.87
C ILE A 33 0.76 -22.99 -3.18
N PHE A 34 0.55 -23.40 -4.43
CA PHE A 34 -0.56 -24.29 -4.80
C PHE A 34 -0.54 -25.58 -3.98
N THR A 35 0.61 -26.24 -3.85
CA THR A 35 0.77 -27.50 -3.10
C THR A 35 0.42 -27.31 -1.63
N ASP A 36 0.89 -26.23 -1.01
CA ASP A 36 0.61 -25.93 0.40
C ASP A 36 -0.89 -25.71 0.66
N ILE A 37 -1.53 -24.85 -0.15
CA ILE A 37 -2.98 -24.60 -0.09
C ILE A 37 -3.77 -25.86 -0.39
N PHE A 38 -3.34 -26.65 -1.37
CA PHE A 38 -4.02 -27.88 -1.74
C PHE A 38 -3.99 -28.90 -0.60
N LEU A 39 -2.81 -29.12 -0.01
CA LEU A 39 -2.66 -30.02 1.13
C LEU A 39 -3.41 -29.54 2.37
N TYR A 40 -3.56 -28.23 2.57
CA TYR A 40 -4.42 -27.68 3.62
C TYR A 40 -5.91 -27.96 3.33
N GLY A 41 -6.40 -27.51 2.18
CA GLY A 41 -7.80 -27.52 1.81
C GLY A 41 -8.39 -28.91 1.59
N VAL A 42 -7.58 -29.87 1.12
CA VAL A 42 -8.03 -31.25 0.90
C VAL A 42 -8.44 -31.93 2.21
N ILE A 43 -7.83 -31.53 3.33
CA ILE A 43 -8.11 -32.13 4.64
C ILE A 43 -9.40 -31.57 5.23
N VAL A 44 -9.76 -30.31 4.94
CA VAL A 44 -10.93 -29.62 5.54
C VAL A 44 -12.23 -30.44 5.49
N PRO A 45 -12.72 -30.90 4.32
CA PRO A 45 -13.97 -31.66 4.26
C PRO A 45 -13.83 -33.09 4.80
N ILE A 46 -12.62 -33.65 4.83
CA ILE A 46 -12.37 -35.04 5.27
C ILE A 46 -12.21 -35.12 6.80
N LEU A 47 -11.77 -34.02 7.41
CA LEU A 47 -11.42 -33.95 8.81
C LEU A 47 -12.49 -34.53 9.74
N PRO A 48 -13.77 -34.11 9.69
CA PRO A 48 -14.79 -34.65 10.60
C PRO A 48 -14.97 -36.17 10.49
N PHE A 49 -15.06 -36.69 9.26
CA PHE A 49 -15.21 -38.13 9.00
C PHE A 49 -13.99 -38.91 9.49
N SER A 50 -12.78 -38.39 9.25
CA SER A 50 -11.55 -39.08 9.70
C SER A 50 -11.41 -39.15 11.21
N LEU A 51 -11.84 -38.12 11.94
CA LEU A 51 -11.82 -38.09 13.39
C LEU A 51 -12.83 -39.07 13.99
N GLN A 52 -13.99 -39.21 13.37
CA GLN A 52 -15.04 -40.14 13.79
C GLN A 52 -14.66 -41.60 13.45
N ASP A 53 -14.38 -41.88 12.17
CA ASP A 53 -14.21 -43.25 11.67
C ASP A 53 -12.87 -43.89 12.06
N ARG A 54 -11.78 -43.09 12.11
CA ARG A 54 -10.42 -43.64 12.35
C ARG A 54 -9.92 -43.45 13.77
N ILE A 55 -10.19 -42.29 14.36
CA ILE A 55 -9.72 -41.98 15.72
C ILE A 55 -10.77 -42.42 16.76
N GLY A 56 -12.04 -42.57 16.37
CA GLY A 56 -13.12 -43.01 17.26
C GLY A 56 -13.61 -41.90 18.19
N ILE A 57 -13.54 -40.64 17.75
CA ILE A 57 -14.08 -39.50 18.52
C ILE A 57 -15.61 -39.57 18.49
N SER A 58 -16.23 -39.39 19.65
CA SER A 58 -17.69 -39.33 19.76
C SER A 58 -18.26 -38.16 18.98
N THR A 59 -19.42 -38.34 18.33
CA THR A 59 -20.08 -37.35 17.47
C THR A 59 -20.19 -35.97 18.14
N ASN A 60 -20.52 -35.93 19.44
CA ASN A 60 -20.66 -34.70 20.23
C ASN A 60 -19.36 -33.90 20.43
N ARG A 61 -18.19 -34.48 20.11
CA ARG A 61 -16.88 -33.81 20.25
C ARG A 61 -16.15 -33.64 18.92
N VAL A 62 -16.73 -34.09 17.80
CA VAL A 62 -16.07 -34.00 16.49
C VAL A 62 -15.86 -32.54 16.10
N GLN A 63 -16.88 -31.69 16.24
CA GLN A 63 -16.78 -30.25 15.95
C GLN A 63 -15.69 -29.56 16.78
N TYR A 64 -15.65 -29.79 18.10
CA TYR A 64 -14.57 -29.30 18.97
C TYR A 64 -13.18 -29.67 18.46
N TRP A 65 -12.94 -30.94 18.10
CA TRP A 65 -11.63 -31.40 17.64
C TRP A 65 -11.29 -30.97 16.21
N VAL A 66 -12.29 -30.85 15.32
CA VAL A 66 -12.15 -30.23 13.99
C VAL A 66 -11.62 -28.80 14.14
N SER A 67 -12.26 -28.05 15.04
CA SER A 67 -11.95 -26.64 15.30
C SER A 67 -10.55 -26.48 15.88
N ILE A 68 -10.18 -27.31 16.86
CA ILE A 68 -8.82 -27.31 17.42
C ILE A 68 -7.78 -27.68 16.36
N ALA A 69 -8.04 -28.68 15.51
CA ALA A 69 -7.07 -29.10 14.50
C ALA A 69 -6.77 -27.99 13.48
N LEU A 70 -7.80 -27.24 13.04
CA LEU A 70 -7.63 -26.08 12.16
C LEU A 70 -6.98 -24.90 12.89
N ALA A 71 -7.34 -24.67 14.16
CA ALA A 71 -6.73 -23.63 14.99
C ALA A 71 -5.23 -23.90 15.24
N VAL A 72 -4.84 -25.15 15.48
CA VAL A 72 -3.43 -25.55 15.67
C VAL A 72 -2.59 -25.25 14.42
N PHE A 73 -3.15 -25.44 13.23
CA PHE A 73 -2.50 -24.99 11.99
C PHE A 73 -2.29 -23.48 12.00
N GLY A 74 -3.32 -22.69 12.30
CA GLY A 74 -3.24 -21.23 12.39
C GLY A 74 -2.25 -20.73 13.46
N ALA A 75 -2.24 -21.36 14.64
CA ALA A 75 -1.30 -21.06 15.72
C ALA A 75 0.15 -21.31 15.30
N ALA A 76 0.40 -22.46 14.66
CA ALA A 76 1.74 -22.83 14.22
C ALA A 76 2.22 -21.95 13.07
N LEU A 77 1.32 -21.55 12.17
CA LEU A 77 1.58 -20.56 11.11
C LEU A 77 1.92 -19.18 11.71
N LEU A 78 1.14 -18.71 12.69
CA LEU A 78 1.35 -17.44 13.38
C LEU A 78 2.67 -17.43 14.15
N ALA A 79 2.98 -18.50 14.88
CA ALA A 79 4.22 -18.63 15.63
C ALA A 79 5.45 -18.75 14.71
N GLY A 80 5.30 -19.44 13.57
CA GLY A 80 6.37 -19.60 12.59
C GLY A 80 6.69 -18.34 11.80
N SER A 81 5.68 -17.50 11.52
CA SER A 81 5.82 -16.36 10.60
C SER A 81 6.90 -15.34 11.00
N PRO A 82 6.98 -14.85 12.26
CA PRO A 82 8.05 -13.94 12.68
C PRO A 82 9.44 -14.57 12.66
N VAL A 83 9.53 -15.84 13.08
CA VAL A 83 10.79 -16.58 13.21
C VAL A 83 11.42 -16.78 11.82
N TRP A 84 10.63 -17.27 10.87
CA TRP A 84 11.09 -17.53 9.52
C TRP A 84 11.23 -16.25 8.70
N GLY A 85 10.42 -15.22 8.94
CA GLY A 85 10.62 -13.90 8.33
C GLY A 85 11.98 -13.29 8.71
N TYR A 86 12.29 -13.24 10.00
CA TYR A 86 13.59 -12.75 10.48
C TYR A 86 14.77 -13.58 9.97
N LEU A 87 14.61 -14.90 9.90
CA LEU A 87 15.67 -15.78 9.43
C LEU A 87 15.84 -15.71 7.91
N ALA A 88 14.75 -15.54 7.14
CA ALA A 88 14.78 -15.40 5.69
C ALA A 88 15.57 -14.16 5.25
N ASP A 89 15.50 -13.07 6.01
CA ASP A 89 16.27 -11.84 5.73
C ASP A 89 17.78 -12.00 5.94
N ARG A 90 18.20 -12.97 6.76
CA ARG A 90 19.61 -13.23 7.05
C ARG A 90 20.23 -14.33 6.20
N ILE A 91 19.40 -15.18 5.61
CA ILE A 91 19.86 -16.30 4.80
C ILE A 91 20.11 -15.81 3.37
N HIS A 92 21.38 -15.93 2.94
CA HIS A 92 21.81 -15.54 1.59
C HIS A 92 21.26 -16.42 0.46
N ASN A 93 20.88 -17.68 0.75
CA ASN A 93 20.37 -18.64 -0.22
C ASN A 93 18.94 -19.04 0.13
N ARG A 94 17.97 -18.58 -0.65
CA ARG A 94 16.53 -18.76 -0.37
C ARG A 94 16.03 -20.16 -0.71
N ARG A 95 16.73 -20.91 -1.57
CA ARG A 95 16.36 -22.28 -1.94
C ARG A 95 16.44 -23.24 -0.75
N MET A 96 17.46 -23.11 0.10
CA MET A 96 17.67 -24.04 1.22
C MET A 96 16.53 -23.99 2.25
N PRO A 97 16.08 -22.81 2.73
CA PRO A 97 14.88 -22.72 3.54
C PRO A 97 13.66 -23.33 2.85
N MET A 98 13.39 -23.02 1.57
CA MET A 98 12.24 -23.61 0.85
C MET A 98 12.25 -25.14 0.83
N LEU A 99 13.43 -25.77 0.76
CA LEU A 99 13.56 -27.23 0.85
C LEU A 99 13.32 -27.74 2.28
N ILE A 100 13.74 -27.00 3.31
CA ILE A 100 13.44 -27.33 4.71
C ILE A 100 11.92 -27.30 4.94
N GLY A 101 11.24 -26.25 4.47
CA GLY A 101 9.77 -26.16 4.55
C GLY A 101 9.10 -27.35 3.87
N LEU A 102 9.55 -27.72 2.68
CA LEU A 102 9.05 -28.89 1.95
C LEU A 102 9.27 -30.21 2.72
N ILE A 103 10.42 -30.39 3.38
CA ILE A 103 10.68 -31.56 4.23
C ILE A 103 9.71 -31.59 5.42
N VAL A 104 9.49 -30.43 6.05
CA VAL A 104 8.51 -30.29 7.14
C VAL A 104 7.10 -30.59 6.64
N LEU A 105 6.71 -30.15 5.44
CA LEU A 105 5.42 -30.45 4.80
C LEU A 105 5.26 -31.95 4.52
N CYS A 106 6.31 -32.60 4.01
CA CYS A 106 6.31 -34.04 3.78
C CYS A 106 6.13 -34.79 5.11
N GLY A 107 6.86 -34.38 6.15
CA GLY A 107 6.70 -34.90 7.51
C GLY A 107 5.27 -34.74 8.03
N ALA A 108 4.72 -33.53 7.93
CA ALA A 108 3.33 -33.23 8.30
C ALA A 108 2.34 -34.16 7.60
N THR A 109 2.51 -34.35 6.28
CA THR A 109 1.64 -35.21 5.46
C THR A 109 1.73 -36.68 5.87
N VAL A 110 2.93 -37.16 6.23
CA VAL A 110 3.13 -38.51 6.78
C VAL A 110 2.44 -38.67 8.14
N PHE A 111 2.61 -37.71 9.05
CA PHE A 111 1.96 -37.72 10.36
C PHE A 111 0.43 -37.73 10.24
N LEU A 112 -0.13 -36.96 9.31
CA LEU A 112 -1.57 -36.95 9.04
C LEU A 112 -2.02 -38.29 8.44
N CYS A 113 -1.32 -38.82 7.42
CA CYS A 113 -1.67 -40.10 6.78
C CYS A 113 -1.71 -41.28 7.78
N VAL A 114 -0.67 -41.40 8.62
CA VAL A 114 -0.51 -42.51 9.57
C VAL A 114 -1.21 -42.22 10.92
N GLY A 115 -1.62 -40.98 11.16
CA GLY A 115 -2.21 -40.52 12.42
C GLY A 115 -3.47 -41.30 12.80
N ARG A 116 -3.33 -42.19 13.80
CA ARG A 116 -4.45 -42.92 14.44
C ARG A 116 -4.81 -42.37 15.83
N THR A 117 -4.11 -41.33 16.27
CA THR A 117 -4.35 -40.68 17.56
C THR A 117 -4.47 -39.18 17.35
N LEU A 118 -5.21 -38.51 18.24
CA LEU A 118 -5.33 -37.06 18.26
C LEU A 118 -3.96 -36.37 18.30
N ALA A 119 -3.03 -36.87 19.11
CA ALA A 119 -1.70 -36.29 19.25
C ALA A 119 -0.91 -36.28 17.93
N LEU A 120 -0.88 -37.39 17.19
CA LEU A 120 -0.21 -37.44 15.89
C LEU A 120 -0.86 -36.48 14.89
N PHE A 121 -2.19 -36.38 14.93
CA PHE A 121 -2.93 -35.49 14.05
C PHE A 121 -2.63 -34.01 14.34
N MET A 122 -2.56 -33.62 15.61
CA MET A 122 -2.21 -32.25 16.03
C MET A 122 -0.76 -31.91 15.68
N ILE A 123 0.17 -32.86 15.86
CA ILE A 123 1.56 -32.69 15.41
C ILE A 123 1.60 -32.47 13.89
N GLY A 124 0.86 -33.27 13.12
CA GLY A 124 0.74 -33.08 11.67
C GLY A 124 0.23 -31.70 11.29
N ARG A 125 -0.83 -31.20 11.95
CA ARG A 125 -1.38 -29.85 11.73
C ARG A 125 -0.41 -28.74 12.10
N ALA A 126 0.30 -28.89 13.22
CA ALA A 126 1.29 -27.91 13.65
C ALA A 126 2.48 -27.84 12.67
N LEU A 127 3.00 -28.99 12.23
CA LEU A 127 4.07 -29.06 11.24
C LEU A 127 3.62 -28.47 9.89
N GLN A 128 2.38 -28.70 9.48
CA GLN A 128 1.81 -28.11 8.28
C GLN A 128 1.79 -26.56 8.37
N GLY A 129 1.37 -26.00 9.50
CA GLY A 129 1.38 -24.55 9.73
C GLY A 129 2.80 -23.95 9.74
N ILE A 130 3.77 -24.63 10.36
CA ILE A 130 5.18 -24.20 10.35
C ILE A 130 5.76 -24.21 8.93
N SER A 131 5.46 -25.27 8.15
CA SER A 131 5.86 -25.36 6.75
C SER A 131 5.28 -24.24 5.90
N ALA A 132 3.99 -23.95 6.09
CA ALA A 132 3.30 -22.88 5.38
C ALA A 132 3.95 -21.52 5.69
N ALA A 133 4.25 -21.22 6.96
CA ALA A 133 4.93 -19.98 7.35
C ALA A 133 6.26 -19.80 6.59
N LEU A 134 7.05 -20.85 6.52
CA LEU A 134 8.33 -20.85 5.82
C LEU A 134 8.16 -20.69 4.30
N THR A 135 7.23 -21.44 3.70
CA THR A 135 7.09 -21.49 2.24
C THR A 135 6.57 -20.16 1.70
N TRP A 136 5.61 -19.55 2.39
CA TRP A 136 5.04 -18.27 1.98
C TRP A 136 6.02 -17.11 2.17
N THR A 137 6.72 -17.06 3.29
CA THR A 137 7.71 -15.99 3.56
C THR A 137 8.88 -16.05 2.59
N VAL A 138 9.51 -17.22 2.43
CA VAL A 138 10.70 -17.37 1.58
C VAL A 138 10.33 -17.41 0.10
N GLY A 139 9.22 -18.04 -0.27
CA GLY A 139 8.79 -18.19 -1.66
C GLY A 139 8.46 -16.86 -2.32
N LEU A 140 7.71 -15.99 -1.63
CA LEU A 140 7.41 -14.63 -2.11
C LEU A 140 8.68 -13.80 -2.23
N ALA A 141 9.56 -13.86 -1.23
CA ALA A 141 10.80 -13.11 -1.25
C ALA A 141 11.76 -13.60 -2.36
N LEU A 142 11.78 -14.89 -2.67
CA LEU A 142 12.54 -15.44 -3.81
C LEU A 142 12.01 -14.90 -5.15
N VAL A 143 10.69 -14.74 -5.30
CA VAL A 143 10.10 -14.15 -6.52
C VAL A 143 10.50 -12.69 -6.65
N VAL A 144 10.39 -11.92 -5.56
CA VAL A 144 10.79 -10.50 -5.54
C VAL A 144 12.28 -10.31 -5.85
N ASP A 145 13.14 -11.19 -5.34
CA ASP A 145 14.58 -11.16 -5.63
C ASP A 145 14.95 -11.57 -7.06
N THR A 146 14.06 -12.27 -7.76
CA THR A 146 14.34 -12.87 -9.07
C THR A 146 13.78 -12.05 -10.22
N VAL A 147 12.67 -11.35 -10.00
CA VAL A 147 11.91 -10.65 -11.04
C VAL A 147 12.17 -9.16 -10.96
N ASP A 148 12.49 -8.54 -12.10
CA ASP A 148 12.70 -7.09 -12.18
C ASP A 148 11.45 -6.33 -11.72
N LYS A 149 11.64 -5.15 -11.12
CA LYS A 149 10.57 -4.33 -10.50
C LYS A 149 9.35 -4.15 -11.41
N GLU A 150 9.57 -3.95 -12.71
CA GLU A 150 8.53 -3.79 -13.74
C GLU A 150 7.64 -5.03 -13.92
N HIS A 151 8.19 -6.22 -13.69
CA HIS A 151 7.54 -7.51 -13.95
C HIS A 151 7.03 -8.18 -12.67
N ILE A 152 7.31 -7.63 -11.48
CA ILE A 152 6.89 -8.20 -10.18
C ILE A 152 5.37 -8.37 -10.12
N GLY A 153 4.59 -7.40 -10.60
CA GLY A 153 3.12 -7.48 -10.60
C GLY A 153 2.60 -8.69 -11.38
N LYS A 154 3.20 -9.00 -12.54
CA LYS A 154 2.85 -10.18 -13.35
C LYS A 154 3.21 -11.48 -12.63
N ALA A 155 4.36 -11.53 -11.96
CA ALA A 155 4.77 -12.69 -11.18
C ALA A 155 3.83 -12.94 -9.98
N MET A 156 3.45 -11.87 -9.27
CA MET A 156 2.45 -11.93 -8.18
C MET A 156 1.08 -12.39 -8.70
N GLY A 157 0.68 -12.00 -9.91
CA GLY A 157 -0.55 -12.49 -10.56
C GLY A 157 -0.57 -14.01 -10.78
N TRP A 158 0.55 -14.61 -11.19
CA TRP A 158 0.67 -16.08 -11.31
C TRP A 158 0.59 -16.78 -9.96
N ILE A 159 1.20 -16.21 -8.92
CA ILE A 159 1.10 -16.72 -7.54
C ILE A 159 -0.35 -16.68 -7.06
N SER A 160 -1.05 -15.56 -7.28
CA SER A 160 -2.46 -15.40 -6.92
C SER A 160 -3.35 -16.41 -7.66
N THR A 161 -3.11 -16.63 -8.95
CA THR A 161 -3.85 -17.63 -9.75
C THR A 161 -3.64 -19.05 -9.22
N ALA A 162 -2.41 -19.41 -8.87
CA ALA A 162 -2.09 -20.70 -8.28
C ALA A 162 -2.76 -20.87 -6.90
N CYS A 163 -2.82 -19.80 -6.10
CA CYS A 163 -3.56 -19.78 -4.84
C CYS A 163 -5.06 -20.06 -5.04
N SER A 164 -5.73 -19.28 -5.90
CA SER A 164 -7.16 -19.46 -6.20
C SER A 164 -7.48 -20.87 -6.73
N LEU A 165 -6.62 -21.43 -7.58
CA LEU A 165 -6.78 -22.79 -8.10
C LEU A 165 -6.66 -23.84 -6.99
N GLY A 166 -5.70 -23.67 -6.07
CA GLY A 166 -5.53 -24.55 -4.91
C GLY A 166 -6.77 -24.55 -4.01
N ILE A 167 -7.29 -23.35 -3.68
CA ILE A 167 -8.49 -23.19 -2.86
C ILE A 167 -9.69 -23.88 -3.52
N LEU A 168 -9.89 -23.68 -4.83
CA LEU A 168 -11.02 -24.26 -5.57
C LEU A 168 -10.98 -25.79 -5.63
N VAL A 169 -9.83 -26.35 -6.02
CA VAL A 169 -9.73 -27.76 -6.40
C VAL A 169 -9.59 -28.65 -5.16
N ALA A 170 -9.03 -28.15 -4.06
CA ALA A 170 -8.65 -28.99 -2.94
C ALA A 170 -9.82 -29.59 -2.14
N PRO A 171 -10.84 -28.82 -1.69
CA PRO A 171 -11.98 -29.42 -0.98
C PRO A 171 -12.79 -30.35 -1.90
N LEU A 172 -12.93 -29.99 -3.18
CA LEU A 172 -13.62 -30.78 -4.19
C LEU A 172 -12.97 -32.16 -4.38
N LEU A 173 -11.66 -32.19 -4.67
CA LEU A 173 -10.94 -33.45 -4.83
C LEU A 173 -10.80 -34.19 -3.51
N GLY A 174 -10.65 -33.50 -2.38
CA GLY A 174 -10.60 -34.12 -1.06
C GLY A 174 -11.85 -34.92 -0.75
N GLY A 175 -13.02 -34.29 -0.85
CA GLY A 175 -14.30 -34.97 -0.65
C GLY A 175 -14.54 -36.11 -1.64
N LEU A 176 -14.30 -35.87 -2.93
CA LEU A 176 -14.52 -36.86 -3.99
C LEU A 176 -13.61 -38.09 -3.87
N VAL A 177 -12.31 -37.88 -3.66
CA VAL A 177 -11.32 -38.97 -3.55
C VAL A 177 -11.52 -39.73 -2.24
N TYR A 178 -11.90 -39.05 -1.16
CA TYR A 178 -12.25 -39.73 0.09
C TYR A 178 -13.48 -40.62 -0.09
N GLY A 179 -14.56 -40.11 -0.68
CA GLY A 179 -15.80 -40.87 -0.86
C GLY A 179 -15.65 -42.11 -1.73
N LYS A 180 -14.81 -42.06 -2.79
CA LYS A 180 -14.61 -43.20 -3.71
C LYS A 180 -13.43 -44.11 -3.35
N GLY A 181 -12.34 -43.53 -2.87
CA GLY A 181 -11.06 -44.23 -2.66
C GLY A 181 -10.66 -44.37 -1.19
N GLY A 182 -11.44 -43.80 -0.26
CA GLY A 182 -11.14 -43.80 1.17
C GLY A 182 -9.97 -42.90 1.55
N TYR A 183 -9.65 -42.91 2.84
CA TYR A 183 -8.67 -42.01 3.46
C TYR A 183 -7.29 -42.07 2.80
N TYR A 184 -6.72 -43.26 2.57
CA TYR A 184 -5.36 -43.39 2.05
C TYR A 184 -5.21 -42.92 0.60
N SER A 185 -6.27 -42.98 -0.22
CA SER A 185 -6.24 -42.50 -1.60
C SER A 185 -6.06 -40.98 -1.68
N VAL A 186 -6.61 -40.25 -0.71
CA VAL A 186 -6.42 -38.80 -0.59
C VAL A 186 -4.96 -38.48 -0.30
N PHE A 187 -4.34 -39.19 0.65
CA PHE A 187 -2.92 -38.97 0.95
C PHE A 187 -2.01 -39.46 -0.17
N ALA A 188 -2.37 -40.50 -0.91
CA ALA A 188 -1.64 -40.92 -2.10
C ALA A 188 -1.61 -39.82 -3.16
N MET A 189 -2.74 -39.13 -3.38
CA MET A 189 -2.80 -37.94 -4.22
C MET A 189 -1.90 -36.80 -3.69
N CYS A 190 -1.93 -36.53 -2.38
CA CYS A 190 -1.04 -35.54 -1.76
C CYS A 190 0.44 -35.88 -1.94
N PHE A 191 0.84 -37.14 -1.77
CA PHE A 191 2.22 -37.59 -1.98
C PHE A 191 2.64 -37.47 -3.45
N GLY A 192 1.74 -37.74 -4.39
CA GLY A 192 1.99 -37.50 -5.81
C GLY A 192 2.27 -36.03 -6.11
N LEU A 193 1.47 -35.13 -5.55
CA LEU A 193 1.67 -33.69 -5.70
C LEU A 193 2.99 -33.22 -5.06
N LEU A 194 3.29 -33.71 -3.85
CA LEU A 194 4.57 -33.45 -3.17
C LEU A 194 5.77 -33.95 -3.98
N ALA A 195 5.68 -35.10 -4.65
CA ALA A 195 6.77 -35.60 -5.49
C ALA A 195 7.09 -34.65 -6.65
N VAL A 196 6.06 -34.04 -7.26
CA VAL A 196 6.23 -33.01 -8.28
C VAL A 196 6.83 -31.73 -7.69
N ASP A 197 6.35 -31.28 -6.52
CA ASP A 197 6.89 -30.10 -5.84
C ASP A 197 8.38 -30.30 -5.46
N ILE A 198 8.74 -31.47 -4.93
CA ILE A 198 10.12 -31.88 -4.67
C ILE A 198 10.95 -31.78 -5.95
N ALA A 199 10.47 -32.34 -7.06
CA ALA A 199 11.19 -32.29 -8.33
C ALA A 199 11.42 -30.84 -8.79
N LEU A 200 10.39 -30.00 -8.77
CA LEU A 200 10.49 -28.58 -9.18
C LEU A 200 11.46 -27.79 -8.30
N ARG A 201 11.36 -27.92 -6.96
CA ARG A 201 12.27 -27.23 -6.02
C ARG A 201 13.72 -27.74 -6.09
N LEU A 202 13.92 -28.99 -6.49
CA LEU A 202 15.27 -29.53 -6.76
C LEU A 202 15.82 -29.05 -8.11
N LEU A 203 14.98 -28.76 -9.09
CA LEU A 203 15.36 -28.27 -10.41
C LEU A 203 15.82 -26.81 -10.40
N ILE A 204 15.22 -25.92 -9.60
CA ILE A 204 15.64 -24.52 -9.57
C ILE A 204 17.06 -24.31 -9.03
N ILE A 205 17.77 -23.36 -9.65
CA ILE A 205 19.05 -22.80 -9.19
C ILE A 205 18.83 -21.30 -9.01
N GLU A 206 19.15 -20.79 -7.83
CA GLU A 206 18.95 -19.37 -7.52
C GLU A 206 19.81 -18.48 -8.44
N VAL A 207 19.24 -17.36 -8.91
CA VAL A 207 19.94 -16.45 -9.85
C VAL A 207 21.27 -15.96 -9.27
N LYS A 208 21.32 -15.72 -7.95
CA LYS A 208 22.54 -15.31 -7.24
C LYS A 208 23.65 -16.37 -7.29
N ASP A 209 23.29 -17.65 -7.18
CA ASP A 209 24.23 -18.75 -7.34
C ASP A 209 24.61 -18.99 -8.80
N ALA A 210 23.69 -18.71 -9.74
CA ALA A 210 23.96 -18.80 -11.17
C ALA A 210 24.95 -17.74 -11.67
N LYS A 211 24.87 -16.51 -11.15
CA LYS A 211 25.84 -15.43 -11.43
C LYS A 211 27.27 -15.86 -11.14
N ARG A 212 27.52 -16.53 -10.00
CA ARG A 212 28.86 -17.08 -9.65
C ARG A 212 29.48 -18.01 -10.71
N TRP A 213 28.66 -18.69 -11.50
CA TRP A 213 29.11 -19.57 -12.58
C TRP A 213 29.21 -18.86 -13.93
N LEU A 214 28.35 -17.87 -14.19
CA LEU A 214 28.40 -17.03 -15.39
C LEU A 214 29.63 -16.09 -15.34
N ASP A 215 29.87 -15.45 -14.20
CA ASP A 215 31.02 -14.57 -13.96
C ASP A 215 32.36 -15.33 -13.98
N ARG A 216 32.34 -16.65 -13.71
CA ARG A 216 33.50 -17.54 -13.81
C ARG A 216 33.73 -18.06 -15.24
N ALA A 217 32.70 -18.06 -16.08
CA ALA A 217 32.76 -18.53 -17.47
C ALA A 217 33.23 -17.44 -18.44
N GLU A 218 33.17 -16.16 -18.06
CA GLU A 218 33.85 -15.09 -18.80
C GLU A 218 35.35 -15.15 -18.51
N PRO A 219 36.21 -15.32 -19.53
CA PRO A 219 37.64 -15.19 -19.33
C PRO A 219 37.92 -13.74 -18.95
N LYS A 220 38.49 -13.51 -17.75
CA LYS A 220 39.25 -12.29 -17.51
C LYS A 220 40.28 -12.21 -18.63
N ALA A 221 40.10 -11.28 -19.56
CA ALA A 221 41.06 -11.01 -20.61
C ALA A 221 42.42 -10.79 -19.95
N VAL A 222 43.30 -11.77 -20.10
CA VAL A 222 44.71 -11.62 -19.79
C VAL A 222 45.19 -10.54 -20.75
N ALA A 223 45.66 -9.42 -20.22
CA ALA A 223 46.38 -8.43 -21.00
C ALA A 223 47.58 -9.14 -21.63
N ASP A 224 47.54 -9.37 -22.94
CA ASP A 224 48.71 -9.77 -23.71
C ASP A 224 49.69 -8.58 -23.73
N PRO A 225 50.96 -8.74 -23.30
CA PRO A 225 51.94 -7.65 -23.25
C PRO A 225 52.66 -7.38 -24.57
N GLU A 226 52.14 -7.83 -25.71
CA GLU A 226 52.75 -7.60 -27.02
C GLU A 226 51.79 -6.86 -27.95
N HIS A 227 51.81 -5.53 -27.88
CA HIS A 227 51.89 -4.64 -29.05
C HIS A 227 51.95 -3.20 -28.57
N VAL A 228 53.18 -2.72 -28.41
CA VAL A 228 53.52 -1.32 -28.19
C VAL A 228 54.06 -0.77 -29.52
N VAL A 229 53.61 0.45 -29.83
CA VAL A 229 54.17 1.48 -30.72
C VAL A 229 53.76 1.46 -32.20
N THR A 230 52.86 2.38 -32.54
CA THR A 230 53.20 3.49 -33.43
C THR A 230 52.57 4.77 -32.89
N GLU A 231 53.41 5.69 -32.40
CA GLU A 231 53.05 7.04 -31.97
C GLU A 231 53.05 8.03 -33.15
N GLY A 232 52.17 9.04 -33.06
CA GLY A 232 52.39 10.38 -33.60
C GLY A 232 51.15 11.05 -34.22
N PRO A 233 51.01 12.38 -34.15
CA PRO A 233 51.02 13.20 -32.93
C PRO A 233 49.78 14.12 -32.90
N ASN A 234 49.03 14.18 -31.79
CA ASN A 234 48.42 15.42 -31.31
C ASN A 234 47.68 15.24 -29.98
N MET A 235 47.87 16.24 -29.11
CA MET A 235 47.22 16.50 -27.82
C MET A 235 47.87 15.89 -26.57
N GLU A 236 49.00 16.49 -26.20
CA GLU A 236 49.16 16.98 -24.83
C GLU A 236 48.02 17.93 -24.47
N LYS A 237 47.16 17.51 -23.53
CA LYS A 237 46.44 18.30 -22.49
C LYS A 237 45.14 17.61 -22.09
N ASN A 238 45.24 16.53 -21.32
CA ASN A 238 44.26 16.20 -20.28
C ASN A 238 44.77 15.03 -19.44
N LYS A 239 45.74 15.29 -18.55
CA LYS A 239 46.18 14.29 -17.54
C LYS A 239 45.73 14.60 -16.11
N ASP A 240 44.91 15.63 -15.92
CA ASP A 240 44.33 15.96 -14.60
C ASP A 240 42.82 15.68 -14.49
N ASN A 241 42.16 15.15 -15.54
CA ASN A 241 40.69 14.99 -15.57
C ASN A 241 40.18 13.56 -15.84
N ILE A 242 41.02 12.51 -15.77
CA ILE A 242 40.58 11.11 -15.99
C ILE A 242 40.75 10.23 -14.73
N ALA A 243 41.04 10.84 -13.57
CA ALA A 243 41.05 10.15 -12.28
C ALA A 243 39.78 10.35 -11.43
N GLN A 244 38.71 10.96 -11.97
CA GLN A 244 37.49 11.27 -11.21
C GLN A 244 36.15 10.92 -11.90
N GLN A 245 36.16 10.17 -12.99
CA GLN A 245 34.92 9.68 -13.62
C GLN A 245 35.02 8.18 -13.97
N THR A 246 35.15 7.36 -12.93
CA THR A 246 34.80 5.93 -13.01
C THR A 246 34.15 5.43 -11.71
N ASP A 247 33.34 6.28 -11.06
CA ASP A 247 32.34 5.85 -10.07
C ASP A 247 30.97 5.81 -10.76
N GLY A 248 30.85 4.90 -11.74
CA GLY A 248 29.57 4.49 -12.30
C GLY A 248 28.92 3.50 -11.34
N GLN A 249 28.03 4.02 -10.51
CA GLN A 249 27.24 3.30 -9.52
C GLN A 249 26.64 2.00 -10.09
N THR A 250 27.24 0.86 -9.77
CA THR A 250 26.47 -0.36 -9.53
C THR A 250 25.63 -0.08 -8.29
N GLU A 251 24.34 0.18 -8.46
CA GLU A 251 23.38 0.21 -7.35
C GLU A 251 23.44 -1.14 -6.62
N ASP A 252 24.10 -1.14 -5.46
CA ASP A 252 24.06 -2.22 -4.50
C ASP A 252 22.61 -2.32 -3.96
N VAL A 253 21.89 -3.38 -4.35
CA VAL A 253 20.46 -3.61 -4.05
C VAL A 253 20.21 -3.99 -2.57
N SER A 254 21.10 -3.65 -1.65
CA SER A 254 20.84 -3.83 -0.22
C SER A 254 21.68 -2.87 0.59
N ASP A 255 21.19 -1.64 0.78
CA ASP A 255 21.69 -0.78 1.85
C ASP A 255 21.36 -1.44 3.21
N PRO A 256 22.35 -1.94 3.96
CA PRO A 256 22.14 -2.61 5.25
C PRO A 256 21.82 -1.63 6.39
N SER A 257 21.78 -0.32 6.10
CA SER A 257 21.70 0.74 7.12
C SER A 257 20.30 1.01 7.68
N ARG A 258 19.22 0.48 7.08
CA ARG A 258 17.85 0.64 7.60
C ARG A 258 17.52 -0.49 8.58
N SER A 259 17.46 -0.18 9.87
CA SER A 259 17.05 -1.12 10.92
C SER A 259 15.63 -1.68 10.61
N PRO A 260 15.47 -3.01 10.43
CA PRO A 260 14.18 -3.62 10.06
C PRO A 260 13.10 -3.36 11.10
N ILE A 261 13.48 -3.19 12.37
CA ILE A 261 12.57 -2.89 13.48
C ILE A 261 12.00 -1.47 13.35
N LYS A 262 12.81 -0.49 12.91
CA LYS A 262 12.35 0.90 12.77
C LYS A 262 11.29 1.03 11.68
N THR A 263 11.46 0.33 10.56
CA THR A 263 10.46 0.27 9.49
C THR A 263 9.18 -0.41 9.97
N LEU A 264 9.29 -1.54 10.68
CA LEU A 264 8.13 -2.24 11.26
C LEU A 264 7.32 -1.33 12.19
N VAL A 265 8.00 -0.60 13.09
CA VAL A 265 7.37 0.35 14.02
C VAL A 265 6.71 1.50 13.27
N LYS A 266 7.35 2.01 12.21
CA LYS A 266 6.76 3.05 11.35
C LYS A 266 5.47 2.58 10.67
N LEU A 267 5.47 1.37 10.11
CA LEU A 267 4.29 0.78 9.45
C LEU A 267 3.15 0.53 10.45
N LEU A 268 3.44 -0.03 11.62
CA LEU A 268 2.44 -0.23 12.67
C LEU A 268 1.91 1.07 13.28
N GLY A 269 2.61 2.19 13.09
CA GLY A 269 2.12 3.52 13.46
C GLY A 269 1.10 4.11 12.48
N GLN A 270 0.96 3.53 11.27
CA GLN A 270 0.04 4.05 10.27
C GLN A 270 -1.37 3.45 10.46
N PRO A 271 -2.40 4.28 10.72
CA PRO A 271 -3.75 3.77 11.00
C PRO A 271 -4.38 3.10 9.78
N ARG A 272 -4.08 3.59 8.57
CA ARG A 272 -4.51 3.00 7.30
C ARG A 272 -4.01 1.56 7.13
N PHE A 273 -2.75 1.33 7.49
CA PHE A 273 -2.12 0.02 7.44
C PHE A 273 -2.70 -0.92 8.51
N LEU A 274 -2.88 -0.44 9.74
CA LEU A 274 -3.53 -1.20 10.82
C LEU A 274 -4.95 -1.63 10.43
N ALA A 275 -5.71 -0.75 9.78
CA ALA A 275 -7.04 -1.09 9.26
C ALA A 275 -6.95 -2.24 8.25
N ALA A 276 -6.03 -2.18 7.28
CA ALA A 276 -5.86 -3.26 6.30
C ALA A 276 -5.45 -4.60 6.96
N LEU A 277 -4.61 -4.57 8.00
CA LEU A 277 -4.28 -5.75 8.80
C LEU A 277 -5.51 -6.29 9.56
N TRP A 278 -6.34 -5.42 10.14
CA TRP A 278 -7.58 -5.83 10.77
C TRP A 278 -8.55 -6.47 9.78
N GLY A 279 -8.72 -5.87 8.59
CA GLY A 279 -9.51 -6.46 7.52
C GLY A 279 -9.01 -7.85 7.13
N THR A 280 -7.69 -8.00 6.98
CA THR A 280 -7.08 -9.30 6.67
C THR A 280 -7.36 -10.34 7.76
N PHE A 281 -7.24 -9.94 9.02
CA PHE A 281 -7.55 -10.79 10.17
C PHE A 281 -9.02 -11.23 10.16
N VAL A 282 -9.96 -10.30 9.99
CA VAL A 282 -11.41 -10.58 9.97
C VAL A 282 -11.77 -11.48 8.80
N GLN A 283 -11.22 -11.21 7.61
CA GLN A 283 -11.45 -12.04 6.42
C GLN A 283 -10.99 -13.49 6.65
N ALA A 284 -9.77 -13.69 7.16
CA ALA A 284 -9.23 -15.01 7.46
C ALA A 284 -10.04 -15.73 8.55
N LEU A 285 -10.49 -14.99 9.57
CA LEU A 285 -11.35 -15.50 10.64
C LEU A 285 -12.66 -16.05 10.08
N ILE A 286 -13.33 -15.31 9.20
CA ILE A 286 -14.61 -15.74 8.61
C ILE A 286 -14.42 -16.98 7.74
N ASN A 287 -13.42 -16.97 6.85
CA ASN A 287 -13.20 -18.09 5.94
C ASN A 287 -12.90 -19.39 6.71
N THR A 288 -12.00 -19.32 7.69
CA THR A 288 -11.62 -20.50 8.48
C THR A 288 -12.68 -20.94 9.50
N ALA A 289 -13.55 -20.03 9.95
CA ALA A 289 -14.74 -20.38 10.73
C ALA A 289 -15.78 -21.16 9.90
N LEU A 290 -15.96 -20.80 8.63
CA LEU A 290 -16.81 -21.56 7.71
C LEU A 290 -16.20 -22.93 7.39
N GLU A 291 -14.88 -23.01 7.20
CA GLU A 291 -14.17 -24.28 6.99
C GLU A 291 -14.33 -25.26 8.16
N SER A 292 -14.36 -24.78 9.41
CA SER A 292 -14.53 -25.64 10.58
C SER A 292 -15.97 -26.11 10.77
N THR A 293 -16.97 -25.40 10.24
CA THR A 293 -18.39 -25.63 10.54
C THR A 293 -19.18 -26.25 9.39
N LEU A 294 -18.93 -25.85 8.14
CA LEU A 294 -19.71 -26.26 6.96
C LEU A 294 -19.71 -27.78 6.70
N PRO A 295 -18.57 -28.50 6.75
CA PRO A 295 -18.56 -29.95 6.53
C PRO A 295 -19.48 -30.69 7.50
N LEU A 296 -19.42 -30.34 8.79
CA LEU A 296 -20.26 -30.93 9.82
C LEU A 296 -21.72 -30.48 9.70
N LEU A 297 -21.97 -29.21 9.38
CA LEU A 297 -23.33 -28.71 9.17
C LEU A 297 -24.06 -29.50 8.08
N THR A 298 -23.43 -29.66 6.91
CA THR A 298 -24.02 -30.40 5.79
C THR A 298 -24.24 -31.88 6.10
N HIS A 299 -23.37 -32.47 6.93
CA HIS A 299 -23.54 -33.82 7.41
C HIS A 299 -24.70 -33.94 8.41
N GLU A 300 -24.79 -33.02 9.39
CA GLU A 300 -25.80 -33.05 10.46
C GLU A 300 -27.21 -32.71 9.97
N ILE A 301 -27.34 -31.68 9.13
CA ILE A 301 -28.66 -31.21 8.63
C ILE A 301 -29.11 -32.05 7.44
N PHE A 302 -28.26 -32.23 6.43
CA PHE A 302 -28.67 -32.83 5.15
C PHE A 302 -28.26 -34.30 4.98
N GLY A 303 -27.56 -34.89 5.96
CA GLY A 303 -27.03 -36.24 5.83
C GLY A 303 -26.00 -36.39 4.73
N TRP A 304 -25.34 -35.30 4.31
CA TRP A 304 -24.37 -35.35 3.22
C TRP A 304 -23.13 -36.15 3.62
N ASP A 305 -22.60 -36.90 2.65
CA ASP A 305 -21.34 -37.60 2.78
C ASP A 305 -20.14 -36.67 2.54
N SER A 306 -18.94 -37.24 2.54
CA SER A 306 -17.71 -36.52 2.23
C SER A 306 -17.72 -35.80 0.88
N ILE A 307 -18.47 -36.28 -0.11
CA ILE A 307 -18.56 -35.66 -1.44
C ILE A 307 -19.36 -34.36 -1.33
N GLY A 308 -20.52 -34.41 -0.67
CA GLY A 308 -21.32 -33.22 -0.38
C GLY A 308 -20.56 -32.19 0.46
N ALA A 309 -19.84 -32.65 1.50
CA ALA A 309 -19.01 -31.80 2.35
C ALA A 309 -17.84 -31.12 1.59
N GLY A 310 -17.33 -31.74 0.51
CA GLY A 310 -16.36 -31.12 -0.38
C GLY A 310 -16.99 -30.13 -1.36
N LEU A 311 -18.16 -30.49 -1.92
CA LEU A 311 -18.87 -29.67 -2.91
C LEU A 311 -19.43 -28.37 -2.33
N ILE A 312 -19.74 -28.30 -1.03
CA ILE A 312 -20.33 -27.11 -0.41
C ILE A 312 -19.42 -25.87 -0.44
N PHE A 313 -18.10 -26.05 -0.60
CA PHE A 313 -17.17 -24.93 -0.72
C PHE A 313 -17.20 -24.28 -2.11
N LEU A 314 -17.69 -24.97 -3.13
CA LEU A 314 -17.69 -24.49 -4.51
C LEU A 314 -18.50 -23.18 -4.69
N PRO A 315 -19.70 -23.01 -4.10
CA PRO A 315 -20.40 -21.73 -4.07
C PRO A 315 -19.60 -20.58 -3.45
N VAL A 316 -18.82 -20.83 -2.39
CA VAL A 316 -17.99 -19.78 -1.75
C VAL A 316 -16.79 -19.41 -2.63
N ILE A 317 -16.20 -20.38 -3.32
CA ILE A 317 -14.92 -20.18 -4.01
C ILE A 317 -15.09 -19.69 -5.44
N LEU A 318 -16.10 -20.17 -6.18
CA LEU A 318 -16.33 -19.77 -7.59
C LEU A 318 -16.36 -18.26 -7.81
N PRO A 319 -17.02 -17.45 -6.94
CA PRO A 319 -17.01 -16.00 -7.09
C PRO A 319 -15.62 -15.35 -7.02
N SER A 320 -14.60 -15.99 -6.44
CA SER A 320 -13.23 -15.45 -6.42
C SER A 320 -12.64 -15.25 -7.82
N PHE A 321 -13.16 -15.95 -8.84
CA PHE A 321 -12.79 -15.74 -10.25
C PHE A 321 -13.32 -14.42 -10.84
N LEU A 322 -14.21 -13.72 -10.13
CA LEU A 322 -14.58 -12.34 -10.44
C LEU A 322 -13.49 -11.33 -10.04
N GLY A 323 -12.38 -11.80 -9.45
CA GLY A 323 -11.23 -11.00 -9.02
C GLY A 323 -10.72 -9.97 -10.06
N PRO A 324 -10.59 -10.29 -11.36
CA PRO A 324 -10.19 -9.31 -12.37
C PRO A 324 -11.19 -8.15 -12.52
N VAL A 325 -12.48 -8.43 -12.41
CA VAL A 325 -13.53 -7.41 -12.47
C VAL A 325 -13.46 -6.52 -11.23
N VAL A 326 -13.33 -7.12 -10.04
CA VAL A 326 -13.13 -6.40 -8.79
C VAL A 326 -11.87 -5.53 -8.86
N GLY A 327 -10.79 -6.04 -9.42
CA GLY A 327 -9.54 -5.30 -9.66
C GLY A 327 -9.75 -4.07 -10.54
N MET A 328 -10.38 -4.24 -11.71
CA MET A 328 -10.70 -3.11 -12.61
C MET A 328 -11.57 -2.04 -11.93
N VAL A 329 -12.52 -2.45 -11.09
CA VAL A 329 -13.35 -1.51 -10.32
C VAL A 329 -12.52 -0.83 -9.22
N GLY A 330 -11.60 -1.56 -8.60
CA GLY A 330 -10.72 -1.06 -7.54
C GLY A 330 -9.73 -0.03 -8.05
N ASP A 331 -9.20 -0.22 -9.25
CA ASP A 331 -8.31 0.73 -9.91
C ASP A 331 -9.03 2.05 -10.23
N ARG A 332 -10.34 2.00 -10.51
CA ARG A 332 -11.14 3.19 -10.84
C ARG A 332 -11.66 3.95 -9.62
N TYR A 333 -12.11 3.26 -8.58
CA TYR A 333 -12.80 3.87 -7.43
C TYR A 333 -12.01 3.83 -6.12
N GLY A 334 -10.86 3.16 -6.11
CA GLY A 334 -10.02 2.93 -4.95
C GLY A 334 -10.35 1.62 -4.22
N PRO A 335 -9.34 0.85 -3.77
CA PRO A 335 -9.49 -0.45 -3.12
C PRO A 335 -10.15 -0.33 -1.74
N LYS A 336 -9.93 0.78 -1.02
CA LYS A 336 -10.54 1.06 0.29
C LYS A 336 -12.08 0.89 0.26
N TRP A 337 -12.74 1.51 -0.71
CA TRP A 337 -14.21 1.49 -0.80
C TRP A 337 -14.76 0.11 -1.11
N LEU A 338 -14.05 -0.67 -1.95
CA LEU A 338 -14.43 -2.04 -2.25
C LEU A 338 -14.33 -2.95 -1.04
N ALA A 339 -13.24 -2.87 -0.27
CA ALA A 339 -13.08 -3.67 0.94
C ALA A 339 -14.15 -3.33 1.98
N SER A 340 -14.42 -2.04 2.23
CA SER A 340 -15.45 -1.61 3.18
C SER A 340 -16.85 -2.03 2.76
N PHE A 341 -17.20 -1.88 1.47
CA PHE A 341 -18.46 -2.39 0.94
C PHE A 341 -18.54 -3.91 1.05
N GLY A 342 -17.44 -4.61 0.77
CA GLY A 342 -17.34 -6.06 0.91
C GLY A 342 -17.71 -6.53 2.32
N PHE A 343 -17.12 -5.96 3.38
CA PHE A 343 -17.45 -6.32 4.76
C PHE A 343 -18.89 -5.97 5.15
N LEU A 344 -19.37 -4.79 4.74
CA LEU A 344 -20.74 -4.37 5.03
C LEU A 344 -21.76 -5.32 4.38
N PHE A 345 -21.55 -5.70 3.12
CA PHE A 345 -22.44 -6.61 2.39
C PHE A 345 -22.24 -8.08 2.76
N ALA A 346 -21.09 -8.48 3.29
CA ALA A 346 -20.88 -9.84 3.78
C ALA A 346 -21.77 -10.14 5.01
N THR A 347 -22.05 -9.13 5.82
CA THR A 347 -22.83 -9.23 7.07
C THR A 347 -24.21 -9.90 6.85
N PRO A 348 -25.09 -9.39 5.97
CA PRO A 348 -26.40 -10.03 5.76
C PRO A 348 -26.28 -11.48 5.26
N PHE A 349 -25.33 -11.81 4.38
CA PHE A 349 -25.16 -13.18 3.91
C PHE A 349 -24.76 -14.14 5.03
N VAL A 350 -23.80 -13.74 5.87
CA VAL A 350 -23.34 -14.56 7.00
C VAL A 350 -24.40 -14.67 8.09
N VAL A 351 -25.18 -13.62 8.37
CA VAL A 351 -26.29 -13.67 9.32
C VAL A 351 -27.43 -14.55 8.80
N CYS A 352 -27.77 -14.44 7.51
CA CYS A 352 -28.83 -15.22 6.89
C CYS A 352 -28.53 -16.72 6.82
N LEU A 353 -27.27 -17.16 6.98
CA LEU A 353 -26.93 -18.59 7.08
C LEU A 353 -27.71 -19.30 8.20
N ARG A 354 -28.17 -18.56 9.22
CA ARG A 354 -29.01 -19.08 10.30
C ARG A 354 -30.34 -19.69 9.85
N PHE A 355 -30.84 -19.32 8.68
CA PHE A 355 -32.11 -19.79 8.13
C PHE A 355 -32.01 -21.16 7.44
N VAL A 356 -30.84 -21.81 7.54
CA VAL A 356 -30.61 -23.16 7.04
C VAL A 356 -30.68 -24.07 8.27
N ASP A 357 -31.83 -24.67 8.51
CA ASP A 357 -32.12 -25.46 9.70
C ASP A 357 -32.81 -26.80 9.40
N GLU A 358 -33.47 -26.95 8.25
CA GLU A 358 -34.21 -28.14 7.88
C GLU A 358 -33.62 -28.86 6.66
N ASP A 359 -33.84 -30.19 6.55
CA ASP A 359 -33.44 -30.97 5.37
C ASP A 359 -34.42 -30.77 4.19
N THR A 360 -34.53 -29.53 3.70
CA THR A 360 -35.35 -29.21 2.53
C THR A 360 -34.50 -28.87 1.30
N ILE A 361 -35.08 -29.00 0.11
CA ILE A 361 -34.43 -28.54 -1.13
C ILE A 361 -34.26 -27.02 -1.11
N GLN A 362 -35.17 -26.30 -0.45
CA GLN A 362 -35.12 -24.84 -0.34
C GLN A 362 -33.92 -24.40 0.50
N ASP A 363 -33.69 -25.05 1.65
CA ASP A 363 -32.54 -24.81 2.53
C ASP A 363 -31.20 -25.09 1.83
N LYS A 364 -31.12 -26.15 1.02
CA LYS A 364 -29.94 -26.47 0.21
C LYS A 364 -29.64 -25.37 -0.81
N ILE A 365 -30.68 -24.89 -1.51
CA ILE A 365 -30.55 -23.78 -2.49
C ILE A 365 -30.19 -22.47 -1.78
N LEU A 366 -30.83 -22.19 -0.65
CA LEU A 366 -30.59 -21.00 0.17
C LEU A 366 -29.14 -21.00 0.67
N LEU A 367 -28.64 -22.11 1.21
CA LEU A 367 -27.25 -22.24 1.65
C LEU A 367 -26.29 -21.93 0.51
N CYS A 368 -26.46 -22.56 -0.67
CA CYS A 368 -25.62 -22.30 -1.83
C CYS A 368 -25.67 -20.83 -2.28
N GLY A 369 -26.86 -20.22 -2.29
CA GLY A 369 -27.03 -18.81 -2.66
C GLY A 369 -26.36 -17.84 -1.69
N LEU A 370 -26.50 -18.09 -0.38
CA LEU A 370 -25.86 -17.30 0.66
C LEU A 370 -24.33 -17.45 0.64
N LEU A 371 -23.83 -18.68 0.47
CA LEU A 371 -22.40 -18.96 0.32
C LEU A 371 -21.82 -18.33 -0.94
N ALA A 372 -22.56 -18.28 -2.05
CA ALA A 372 -22.16 -17.51 -3.22
C ALA A 372 -22.09 -16.01 -2.93
N GLY A 373 -23.04 -15.47 -2.16
CA GLY A 373 -22.98 -14.09 -1.66
C GLY A 373 -21.72 -13.82 -0.82
N VAL A 374 -21.40 -14.71 0.13
CA VAL A 374 -20.17 -14.66 0.92
C VAL A 374 -18.91 -14.74 0.03
N GLY A 375 -18.95 -15.58 -1.00
CA GLY A 375 -17.86 -15.68 -1.98
C GLY A 375 -17.63 -14.39 -2.74
N ILE A 376 -18.69 -13.75 -3.23
CA ILE A 376 -18.62 -12.48 -3.97
C ILE A 376 -18.03 -11.39 -3.06
N THR A 377 -18.52 -11.29 -1.83
CA THR A 377 -18.01 -10.28 -0.90
C THR A 377 -16.57 -10.55 -0.49
N THR A 378 -16.18 -11.82 -0.32
CA THR A 378 -14.79 -12.22 -0.08
C THR A 378 -13.87 -11.83 -1.24
N ALA A 379 -14.33 -11.98 -2.49
CA ALA A 379 -13.59 -11.52 -3.67
C ALA A 379 -13.39 -10.00 -3.68
N CYS A 380 -14.41 -9.25 -3.24
CA CYS A 380 -14.36 -7.78 -3.06
C CYS A 380 -13.47 -7.32 -1.88
N ILE A 381 -13.09 -8.23 -0.98
CA ILE A 381 -12.25 -7.94 0.18
C ILE A 381 -10.77 -8.30 -0.09
N PHE A 382 -10.52 -9.53 -0.53
CA PHE A 382 -9.16 -10.09 -0.61
C PHE A 382 -8.20 -9.29 -1.50
N GLY A 383 -8.62 -9.01 -2.74
CA GLY A 383 -7.80 -8.27 -3.70
C GLY A 383 -7.52 -6.83 -3.24
N PRO A 384 -8.56 -6.05 -2.90
CA PRO A 384 -8.38 -4.69 -2.42
C PRO A 384 -7.55 -4.54 -1.13
N LEU A 385 -7.67 -5.45 -0.16
CA LEU A 385 -6.83 -5.45 1.04
C LEU A 385 -5.34 -5.65 0.69
N MET A 386 -5.04 -6.56 -0.23
CA MET A 386 -3.67 -6.78 -0.72
C MET A 386 -3.10 -5.55 -1.44
N ALA A 387 -3.92 -4.86 -2.22
CA ALA A 387 -3.53 -3.60 -2.86
C ALA A 387 -3.27 -2.50 -1.83
N GLU A 388 -4.13 -2.36 -0.82
CA GLU A 388 -4.00 -1.35 0.23
C GLU A 388 -2.71 -1.52 1.05
N ILE A 389 -2.33 -2.77 1.36
CA ILE A 389 -1.06 -3.09 2.02
C ILE A 389 0.12 -2.66 1.16
N THR A 390 0.05 -2.91 -0.16
CA THR A 390 1.09 -2.50 -1.09
C THR A 390 1.20 -0.96 -1.17
N TRP A 391 0.06 -0.27 -1.26
CA TRP A 391 0.01 1.19 -1.36
C TRP A 391 0.41 1.90 -0.08
N SER A 392 0.14 1.33 1.09
CA SER A 392 0.58 1.91 2.37
C SER A 392 2.11 1.98 2.52
N VAL A 393 2.83 1.14 1.75
CA VAL A 393 4.29 1.01 1.75
C VAL A 393 4.93 1.76 0.59
N GLN A 394 4.21 1.97 -0.52
CA GLN A 394 4.69 2.75 -1.65
C GLN A 394 4.60 4.26 -1.30
N GLY A 395 5.74 4.91 -1.09
CA GLY A 395 5.82 6.37 -0.97
C GLY A 395 5.49 7.09 -2.29
N GLU A 396 5.20 8.39 -2.22
CA GLU A 396 4.78 9.25 -3.35
C GLU A 396 5.76 9.24 -4.55
N ASP A 397 7.03 8.94 -4.32
CA ASP A 397 8.07 8.90 -5.35
C ASP A 397 8.34 7.49 -5.92
N GLY A 398 7.67 6.44 -5.46
CA GLY A 398 7.87 5.05 -5.93
C GLY A 398 9.26 4.45 -5.64
N THR A 399 10.08 5.12 -4.82
CA THR A 399 11.52 4.86 -4.62
C THR A 399 11.88 4.09 -3.33
N GLU A 400 10.94 3.40 -2.66
CA GLU A 400 11.29 2.59 -1.48
C GLU A 400 11.60 1.12 -1.81
N GLY A 401 12.62 0.58 -1.12
CA GLY A 401 13.28 -0.69 -1.43
C GLY A 401 12.42 -1.93 -1.15
N ALA A 402 12.66 -3.00 -1.94
CA ALA A 402 11.98 -4.30 -1.89
C ALA A 402 11.85 -4.91 -0.47
N GLY A 403 12.76 -4.57 0.44
CA GLY A 403 12.73 -5.03 1.85
C GLY A 403 11.53 -4.51 2.66
N GLN A 404 11.04 -3.29 2.40
CA GLN A 404 9.88 -2.75 3.13
C GLN A 404 8.57 -3.43 2.70
N ILE A 405 8.42 -3.69 1.40
CA ILE A 405 7.29 -4.43 0.83
C ILE A 405 7.25 -5.86 1.40
N ALA A 406 8.40 -6.53 1.50
CA ALA A 406 8.49 -7.85 2.10
C ALA A 406 8.06 -7.85 3.59
N GLN A 407 8.46 -6.84 4.37
CA GLN A 407 8.04 -6.70 5.77
C GLN A 407 6.54 -6.48 5.92
N ALA A 408 5.93 -5.67 5.04
CA ALA A 408 4.49 -5.45 5.04
C ALA A 408 3.70 -6.74 4.71
N TYR A 409 4.17 -7.54 3.75
CA TYR A 409 3.60 -8.86 3.50
C TYR A 409 3.85 -9.85 4.64
N GLY A 410 4.94 -9.69 5.39
CA GLY A 410 5.16 -10.41 6.65
C GLY A 410 4.07 -10.12 7.69
N LEU A 411 3.74 -8.84 7.89
CA LEU A 411 2.65 -8.41 8.78
C LEU A 411 1.27 -8.85 8.29
N TYR A 412 1.03 -8.79 6.98
CA TYR A 412 -0.15 -9.38 6.34
C TYR A 412 -0.32 -10.86 6.69
N ASN A 413 0.73 -11.66 6.49
CA ASN A 413 0.71 -13.09 6.80
C ASN A 413 0.45 -13.33 8.29
N MET A 414 1.03 -12.51 9.19
CA MET A 414 0.73 -12.59 10.61
C MET A 414 -0.75 -12.30 10.92
N ALA A 415 -1.33 -11.26 10.31
CA ALA A 415 -2.75 -10.95 10.49
C ALA A 415 -3.65 -12.09 9.97
N TYR A 416 -3.37 -12.63 8.79
CA TYR A 416 -4.06 -13.78 8.22
C TYR A 416 -3.96 -15.02 9.12
N SER A 417 -2.76 -15.28 9.68
CA SER A 417 -2.51 -16.39 10.59
C SER A 417 -3.28 -16.25 11.91
N GLY A 418 -3.37 -15.03 12.44
CA GLY A 418 -4.19 -14.71 13.61
C GLY A 418 -5.66 -15.01 13.37
N GLY A 419 -6.19 -14.60 12.21
CA GLY A 419 -7.56 -14.92 11.82
C GLY A 419 -7.77 -16.43 11.67
N SER A 420 -6.81 -17.13 11.06
CA SER A 420 -6.86 -18.59 10.89
C SER A 420 -6.77 -19.39 12.21
N LEU A 421 -6.19 -18.80 13.26
CA LEU A 421 -6.21 -19.36 14.61
C LEU A 421 -7.57 -19.15 15.28
N VAL A 422 -8.10 -17.92 15.22
CA VAL A 422 -9.31 -17.54 15.96
C VAL A 422 -10.58 -18.05 15.28
N GLY A 423 -10.64 -18.06 13.95
CA GLY A 423 -11.80 -18.43 13.15
C GLY A 423 -12.38 -19.81 13.50
N PRO A 424 -11.58 -20.90 13.43
CA PRO A 424 -12.07 -22.23 13.72
C PRO A 424 -12.58 -22.37 15.17
N ILE A 425 -11.86 -21.77 16.13
CA ILE A 425 -12.24 -21.76 17.55
C ILE A 425 -13.59 -21.07 17.70
N MET A 426 -13.73 -19.88 17.14
CA MET A 426 -14.96 -19.10 17.26
C MET A 426 -16.14 -19.78 16.55
N GLY A 427 -15.99 -20.13 15.27
CA GLY A 427 -17.05 -20.78 14.51
C GLY A 427 -17.49 -22.10 15.13
N GLY A 428 -16.53 -22.96 15.49
CA GLY A 428 -16.83 -24.27 16.02
C GLY A 428 -17.27 -24.31 17.47
N MET A 429 -16.65 -23.54 18.36
CA MET A 429 -17.09 -23.49 19.77
C MET A 429 -18.44 -22.79 19.92
N VAL A 430 -18.72 -21.75 19.12
CA VAL A 430 -20.05 -21.11 19.10
C VAL A 430 -21.08 -22.10 18.58
N LYS A 431 -20.77 -22.87 17.51
CA LYS A 431 -21.64 -23.93 17.02
C LYS A 431 -21.93 -24.98 18.11
N ASP A 432 -20.92 -25.42 18.85
CA ASP A 432 -21.07 -26.44 19.91
C ASP A 432 -21.85 -25.94 21.14
N SER A 433 -21.68 -24.66 21.51
CA SER A 433 -22.27 -24.11 22.74
C SER A 433 -23.63 -23.45 22.53
N ALA A 434 -23.84 -22.80 21.39
CA ALA A 434 -24.99 -21.94 21.11
C ALA A 434 -25.66 -22.24 19.76
N GLY A 435 -25.21 -23.27 19.04
CA GLY A 435 -25.85 -23.77 17.80
C GLY A 435 -25.49 -22.98 16.54
N TRP A 436 -25.88 -23.51 15.38
CA TRP A 436 -25.57 -22.94 14.06
C TRP A 436 -26.07 -21.49 13.88
N ALA A 437 -27.28 -21.19 14.35
CA ALA A 437 -27.90 -19.87 14.17
C ALA A 437 -27.11 -18.72 14.82
N THR A 438 -26.30 -18.99 15.85
CA THR A 438 -25.50 -17.98 16.55
C THR A 438 -24.12 -17.77 15.92
N VAL A 439 -23.62 -18.75 15.15
CA VAL A 439 -22.34 -18.63 14.42
C VAL A 439 -22.37 -17.42 13.48
N GLY A 440 -23.43 -17.29 12.68
CA GLY A 440 -23.58 -16.17 11.75
C GLY A 440 -23.53 -14.79 12.43
N TRP A 441 -24.23 -14.65 13.57
CA TRP A 441 -24.19 -13.42 14.37
C TRP A 441 -22.81 -13.15 14.96
N SER A 442 -22.14 -14.18 15.47
CA SER A 442 -20.80 -14.03 16.04
C SER A 442 -19.80 -13.51 15.00
N LEU A 443 -19.88 -14.02 13.77
CA LEU A 443 -19.00 -13.60 12.66
C LEU A 443 -19.32 -12.18 12.19
N ALA A 444 -20.60 -11.81 12.14
CA ALA A 444 -21.06 -10.47 11.77
C ALA A 444 -20.52 -9.37 12.68
N LEU A 445 -20.33 -9.64 13.98
CA LEU A 445 -19.80 -8.65 14.94
C LEU A 445 -18.41 -8.13 14.55
N PHE A 446 -17.57 -8.97 13.94
CA PHE A 446 -16.22 -8.60 13.50
C PHE A 446 -16.21 -7.78 12.20
N MET A 447 -17.30 -7.81 11.42
CA MET A 447 -17.44 -7.05 10.18
C MET A 447 -17.86 -5.59 10.44
N SER A 448 -18.62 -5.34 11.51
CA SER A 448 -19.20 -4.04 11.86
C SER A 448 -18.20 -2.86 12.01
N PRO A 449 -16.97 -3.04 12.53
CA PRO A 449 -16.04 -1.92 12.71
C PRO A 449 -15.09 -1.65 11.53
N TYR A 450 -15.21 -2.29 10.36
CA TYR A 450 -14.29 -2.03 9.22
C TYR A 450 -14.61 -0.72 8.44
N ILE A 451 -15.44 0.17 8.96
CA ILE A 451 -15.59 1.50 8.36
C ILE A 451 -14.30 2.27 8.67
N MET A 452 -13.32 2.21 7.76
CA MET A 452 -12.14 3.06 7.81
C MET A 452 -12.59 4.52 7.76
N GLU A 453 -12.72 5.10 8.96
CA GLU A 453 -13.23 6.43 9.22
C GLU A 453 -12.74 7.44 8.18
N GLU A 454 -13.70 8.08 7.51
CA GLU A 454 -13.51 9.32 6.74
C GLU A 454 -13.05 10.48 7.65
N GLN A 455 -12.97 10.24 8.96
CA GLN A 455 -12.57 11.19 10.00
C GLN A 455 -11.10 11.58 9.90
N GLN A 456 -10.20 10.64 9.59
CA GLN A 456 -8.77 10.94 9.45
C GLN A 456 -8.46 11.95 8.35
N HIS A 457 -9.18 11.91 7.23
CA HIS A 457 -8.93 12.86 6.16
C HIS A 457 -9.36 14.29 6.53
N ILE A 458 -10.45 14.44 7.27
CA ILE A 458 -10.87 15.76 7.78
C ILE A 458 -9.89 16.23 8.84
N ASP A 459 -9.44 15.34 9.72
CA ASP A 459 -8.48 15.66 10.78
C ASP A 459 -7.11 16.06 10.20
N GLU A 460 -6.61 15.36 9.17
CA GLU A 460 -5.39 15.70 8.42
C GLU A 460 -5.51 17.07 7.73
N LEU A 461 -6.65 17.36 7.09
CA LEU A 461 -6.90 18.68 6.49
C LEU A 461 -6.99 19.79 7.54
N LEU A 462 -7.59 19.52 8.70
CA LEU A 462 -7.65 20.47 9.81
C LEU A 462 -6.27 20.70 10.45
N GLU A 463 -5.46 19.66 10.59
CA GLU A 463 -4.07 19.75 11.06
C GLU A 463 -3.22 20.58 10.10
N ARG A 464 -3.34 20.32 8.78
CA ARG A 464 -2.69 21.15 7.76
C ARG A 464 -3.14 22.60 7.83
N TYR A 465 -4.44 22.86 8.00
CA TYR A 465 -4.96 24.21 8.16
C TYR A 465 -4.39 24.91 9.41
N LEU A 466 -4.30 24.21 10.54
CA LEU A 466 -3.73 24.75 11.78
C LEU A 466 -2.25 25.10 11.63
N SER A 467 -1.47 24.26 10.94
CA SER A 467 -0.06 24.53 10.65
C SER A 467 0.12 25.78 9.78
N LEU A 468 -0.71 25.95 8.75
CA LEU A 468 -0.69 27.13 7.88
C LEU A 468 -1.15 28.39 8.62
N LEU A 469 -2.12 28.26 9.54
CA LEU A 469 -2.61 29.37 10.37
C LEU A 469 -1.52 29.87 11.33
N ASP A 470 -0.74 28.96 11.91
CA ASP A 470 0.42 29.31 12.75
C ASP A 470 1.49 30.04 11.92
N GLU A 471 1.86 29.50 10.75
CA GLU A 471 2.80 30.14 9.83
C GLU A 471 2.33 31.55 9.41
N TYR A 472 1.06 31.70 9.04
CA TYR A 472 0.46 32.99 8.72
C TYR A 472 0.53 33.98 9.89
N SER A 473 0.24 33.51 11.11
CA SER A 473 0.27 34.35 12.31
C SER A 473 1.68 34.84 12.62
N GLN A 474 2.68 33.97 12.50
CA GLN A 474 4.09 34.31 12.68
C GLN A 474 4.57 35.29 11.61
N LEU A 475 4.25 35.05 10.33
CA LEU A 475 4.59 35.96 9.23
C LEU A 475 3.96 37.34 9.41
N ARG A 476 2.70 37.41 9.85
CA ARG A 476 2.00 38.68 10.12
C ARG A 476 2.63 39.44 11.28
N GLN A 477 3.03 38.74 12.35
CA GLN A 477 3.72 39.34 13.48
C GLN A 477 5.10 39.88 13.06
N ASN A 478 5.83 39.11 12.25
CA ASN A 478 7.11 39.53 11.68
C ASN A 478 6.95 40.76 10.78
N LEU A 479 5.95 40.78 9.89
CA LEU A 479 5.68 41.94 9.03
C LEU A 479 5.39 43.19 9.86
N SER A 480 4.56 43.08 10.90
CA SER A 480 4.22 44.19 11.80
C SER A 480 5.47 44.72 12.52
N ARG A 481 6.34 43.82 12.99
CA ARG A 481 7.63 44.19 13.60
C ARG A 481 8.52 44.94 12.61
N ILE A 482 8.70 44.40 11.40
CA ILE A 482 9.54 45.02 10.37
C ILE A 482 8.99 46.39 9.97
N GLN A 483 7.68 46.52 9.76
CA GLN A 483 7.04 47.81 9.46
C GLN A 483 7.28 48.82 10.57
N SER A 484 7.08 48.42 11.84
CA SER A 484 7.39 49.26 13.00
C SER A 484 8.85 49.71 12.97
N ASP A 485 9.80 48.80 12.74
CA ASP A 485 11.23 49.12 12.70
C ASP A 485 11.58 50.07 11.55
N VAL A 486 10.93 49.92 10.38
CA VAL A 486 11.06 50.88 9.27
C VAL A 486 10.65 52.28 9.72
N PHE A 487 9.47 52.44 10.33
CA PHE A 487 9.00 53.74 10.81
C PHE A 487 9.90 54.32 11.92
N HIS A 488 10.38 53.49 12.86
CA HIS A 488 11.29 53.94 13.90
C HIS A 488 12.63 54.41 13.33
N ASN A 489 13.17 53.71 12.34
CA ASN A 489 14.42 54.09 11.69
C ASN A 489 14.28 55.34 10.82
N ILE A 490 13.14 55.53 10.15
CA ILE A 490 12.81 56.80 9.47
C ILE A 490 12.68 57.95 10.48
N ALA A 491 12.03 57.73 11.62
CA ALA A 491 11.92 58.73 12.68
C ALA A 491 13.30 59.11 13.27
N ARG A 492 14.17 58.13 13.48
CA ARG A 492 15.57 58.37 13.89
C ARG A 492 16.35 59.15 12.85
N ALA A 493 16.16 58.85 11.56
CA ALA A 493 16.78 59.61 10.47
C ALA A 493 16.30 61.07 10.43
N ASN A 494 15.01 61.31 10.70
CA ASN A 494 14.45 62.66 10.81
C ASN A 494 14.99 63.45 12.00
N PHE A 495 15.20 62.78 13.14
CA PHE A 495 15.74 63.41 14.33
C PHE A 495 17.23 63.77 14.17
N ALA A 496 18.00 62.93 13.46
CA ALA A 496 19.41 63.14 13.18
C ALA A 496 19.69 63.99 11.92
N GLY A 497 18.66 64.40 11.18
CA GLY A 497 18.79 65.13 9.92
C GLY A 497 19.17 66.61 10.10
N GLU A 498 19.83 67.18 9.08
CA GLU A 498 20.14 68.62 9.03
C GLU A 498 18.86 69.48 9.00
N ARG A 499 18.92 70.71 9.53
CA ARG A 499 17.77 71.63 9.59
C ARG A 499 17.12 71.81 8.21
N GLY A 500 15.87 71.36 8.07
CA GLY A 500 15.08 71.46 6.84
C GLY A 500 14.94 70.16 6.04
N MET A 501 15.59 69.07 6.46
CA MET A 501 15.44 67.73 5.85
C MET A 501 14.43 66.90 6.64
N ARG A 502 13.39 66.37 5.96
CA ARG A 502 12.43 65.41 6.51
C ARG A 502 12.19 64.27 5.50
N TYR A 503 12.16 63.05 6.01
CA TYR A 503 11.89 61.80 5.32
C TYR A 503 10.51 61.30 5.77
N GLY A 504 9.56 61.20 4.85
CA GLY A 504 8.19 60.77 5.16
C GLY A 504 7.24 60.95 3.98
N GLN A 505 5.98 60.58 4.17
CA GLN A 505 4.95 60.57 3.13
C GLN A 505 4.73 61.93 2.45
N ASP A 506 4.87 63.02 3.21
CA ASP A 506 4.70 64.39 2.69
C ASP A 506 5.92 64.89 1.88
N HIS A 507 7.02 64.13 1.86
CA HIS A 507 8.29 64.47 1.22
C HIS A 507 8.81 63.30 0.39
N TYR A 508 7.93 62.61 -0.35
CA TYR A 508 8.33 61.88 -1.56
C TYR A 508 8.74 62.89 -2.63
N ASP A 509 9.82 63.63 -2.38
CA ASP A 509 10.54 64.29 -3.47
C ASP A 509 11.29 63.21 -4.26
N GLU A 510 11.80 63.55 -5.44
CA GLU A 510 12.51 62.63 -6.38
C GLU A 510 13.69 61.84 -5.76
N ARG A 511 13.95 61.98 -4.44
CA ARG A 511 14.97 61.29 -3.65
C ARG A 511 14.53 59.93 -3.10
N MET A 512 13.23 59.66 -2.93
CA MET A 512 12.73 58.34 -2.54
C MET A 512 12.20 57.59 -3.75
N GLN A 513 13.07 56.80 -4.38
CA GLN A 513 12.74 55.98 -5.54
C GLN A 513 12.56 54.52 -5.13
N ALA A 514 11.57 53.85 -5.73
CA ALA A 514 11.44 52.41 -5.60
C ALA A 514 12.69 51.75 -6.20
N THR A 515 13.31 50.83 -5.48
CA THR A 515 14.49 50.09 -5.96
C THR A 515 14.13 48.69 -6.46
N ARG A 516 12.92 48.21 -6.12
CA ARG A 516 12.38 46.90 -6.46
C ARG A 516 10.91 47.04 -6.83
N LEU A 517 10.49 46.28 -7.83
CA LEU A 517 9.11 46.08 -8.22
C LEU A 517 8.78 44.60 -8.05
N LEU A 518 7.69 44.32 -7.33
CA LEU A 518 7.14 42.98 -7.16
C LEU A 518 5.99 42.83 -8.15
N ALA A 519 6.14 41.98 -9.16
CA ALA A 519 5.07 41.57 -10.05
C ALA A 519 4.41 40.30 -9.52
N ILE A 520 3.07 40.28 -9.56
CA ILE A 520 2.24 39.17 -9.09
C ILE A 520 1.53 38.60 -10.31
N GLU A 521 1.87 37.37 -10.68
CA GLU A 521 1.20 36.64 -11.75
C GLU A 521 0.27 35.59 -11.15
N GLN A 522 -1.00 35.65 -11.55
CA GLN A 522 -2.02 34.69 -11.16
C GLN A 522 -2.20 33.67 -12.28
N HIS A 523 -1.54 32.52 -12.16
CA HIS A 523 -1.74 31.38 -13.06
C HIS A 523 -2.92 30.49 -12.61
N VAL A 524 -3.25 29.47 -13.41
CA VAL A 524 -4.26 28.43 -13.13
C VAL A 524 -3.92 27.58 -11.87
N SER A 525 -2.74 27.77 -11.29
CA SER A 525 -2.28 27.17 -10.03
C SER A 525 -2.85 27.94 -8.80
N PRO A 526 -3.18 27.27 -7.69
CA PRO A 526 -3.78 27.90 -6.51
C PRO A 526 -2.87 28.90 -5.78
N SER A 527 -1.56 28.89 -6.02
CA SER A 527 -0.60 29.79 -5.39
C SER A 527 -0.12 30.88 -6.37
N PRO A 528 -0.20 32.18 -6.01
CA PRO A 528 0.30 33.25 -6.87
C PRO A 528 1.82 33.16 -7.04
N THR A 529 2.30 33.45 -8.25
CA THR A 529 3.74 33.47 -8.56
C THR A 529 4.25 34.90 -8.43
N PHE A 530 5.36 35.06 -7.73
CA PHE A 530 5.97 36.37 -7.47
C PHE A 530 7.27 36.49 -8.25
N SER A 531 7.43 37.58 -9.00
CA SER A 531 8.68 37.93 -9.67
C SER A 531 9.14 39.31 -9.23
N ILE A 532 10.42 39.41 -8.85
CA ILE A 532 11.02 40.64 -8.35
C ILE A 532 11.94 41.19 -9.42
N PHE A 533 11.72 42.46 -9.81
CA PHE A 533 12.55 43.16 -10.78
C PHE A 533 13.18 44.40 -10.14
N PRO A 534 14.42 44.77 -10.51
CA PRO A 534 14.93 46.09 -10.20
C PRO A 534 14.04 47.14 -10.88
N ALA A 535 13.68 48.21 -10.17
CA ALA A 535 12.88 49.27 -10.75
C ALA A 535 13.63 49.91 -11.94
N PRO A 536 12.96 50.20 -13.07
CA PRO A 536 13.61 50.78 -14.24
C PRO A 536 14.15 52.18 -13.93
N GLU A 537 15.40 52.46 -14.31
CA GLU A 537 15.93 53.82 -14.34
C GLU A 537 15.14 54.62 -15.40
N GLU A 538 14.65 55.81 -15.06
CA GLU A 538 13.75 56.64 -15.88
C GLU A 538 14.32 57.07 -17.26
N ASP A 539 15.54 56.68 -17.63
CA ASP A 539 16.21 57.14 -18.86
C ASP A 539 15.89 56.32 -20.14
N ASN A 540 15.03 55.28 -20.11
CA ASN A 540 14.82 54.39 -21.27
C ASN A 540 13.36 54.23 -21.77
N VAL A 541 12.52 55.27 -21.69
CA VAL A 541 11.14 55.23 -22.24
C VAL A 541 10.99 55.93 -23.61
N ALA A 542 12.06 56.51 -24.17
CA ALA A 542 11.96 57.26 -25.42
C ALA A 542 12.04 56.43 -26.73
N ASP A 543 12.60 55.21 -26.74
CA ASP A 543 13.00 54.55 -28.00
C ASP A 543 12.24 53.26 -28.39
N LYS A 544 11.08 52.97 -27.78
CA LYS A 544 10.29 51.77 -28.14
C LYS A 544 8.80 52.04 -28.39
N LYS A 545 8.49 53.07 -29.17
CA LYS A 545 7.12 53.31 -29.66
C LYS A 545 7.08 53.72 -31.13
N GLU A 546 7.76 52.98 -32.00
CA GLU A 546 7.55 53.13 -33.45
C GLU A 546 7.90 51.85 -34.22
N THR A 547 7.20 50.74 -33.93
CA THR A 547 6.93 49.67 -34.90
C THR A 547 6.00 48.66 -34.26
N SER A 548 4.77 48.55 -34.78
CA SER A 548 3.79 47.45 -34.65
C SER A 548 2.40 47.94 -34.21
N SER A 549 1.63 48.44 -35.17
CA SER A 549 0.16 48.36 -35.11
C SER A 549 -0.38 48.17 -36.53
N ALA A 550 -0.46 46.90 -36.92
CA ALA A 550 -1.38 46.45 -37.96
C ALA A 550 -2.52 45.67 -37.30
N GLU A 551 -3.69 45.87 -37.87
CA GLU A 551 -4.96 45.14 -37.72
C GLU A 551 -6.01 45.65 -36.73
N LYS A 552 -7.18 45.87 -37.34
CA LYS A 552 -8.44 46.41 -36.86
C LYS A 552 -9.28 45.32 -36.20
N SER A 553 -10.14 45.73 -35.28
CA SER A 553 -11.58 45.41 -35.36
C SER A 553 -12.39 46.29 -34.41
N ASP A 554 -13.41 46.93 -34.99
CA ASP A 554 -14.46 47.71 -34.35
C ASP A 554 -15.29 46.85 -33.35
N ASP A 555 -15.74 47.42 -32.22
CA ASP A 555 -17.15 47.87 -32.07
C ASP A 555 -17.49 48.47 -30.68
N ALA A 556 -18.31 49.51 -30.74
CA ALA A 556 -19.29 50.06 -29.78
C ALA A 556 -19.06 50.02 -28.25
N SER A 557 -18.93 51.20 -27.61
CA SER A 557 -20.07 51.94 -27.02
C SER A 557 -19.62 53.07 -26.06
N THR A 558 -20.15 54.26 -26.34
CA THR A 558 -20.11 55.50 -25.54
C THR A 558 -20.97 55.41 -24.29
N ILE A 559 -20.46 55.83 -23.11
CA ILE A 559 -21.21 56.59 -22.10
C ILE A 559 -20.28 57.61 -21.41
N ASP A 560 -20.76 58.86 -21.37
CA ASP A 560 -20.20 60.08 -20.80
C ASP A 560 -19.83 60.05 -19.30
N ALA A 561 -18.78 60.79 -18.91
CA ALA A 561 -18.83 61.74 -17.78
C ALA A 561 -17.58 62.64 -17.69
N LYS A 562 -17.77 63.89 -18.13
CA LYS A 562 -17.14 65.18 -17.81
C LYS A 562 -16.06 65.29 -16.70
N GLU A 563 -14.95 65.91 -17.12
CA GLU A 563 -14.23 67.05 -16.52
C GLU A 563 -14.00 67.15 -15.00
N ALA A 564 -12.73 67.03 -14.62
CA ALA A 564 -12.12 67.89 -13.61
C ALA A 564 -10.71 68.28 -14.09
N THR A 565 -10.58 69.51 -14.59
CA THR A 565 -9.33 70.18 -14.92
C THR A 565 -8.52 70.48 -13.66
N SER A 566 -7.23 70.12 -13.63
CA SER A 566 -6.24 70.68 -12.71
C SER A 566 -4.86 70.78 -13.39
N PRO A 567 -4.00 71.70 -12.93
CA PRO A 567 -3.28 72.63 -13.80
C PRO A 567 -1.95 72.09 -14.33
N THR A 568 -1.55 72.62 -15.49
CA THR A 568 -0.20 72.50 -16.08
C THR A 568 0.89 72.82 -15.06
N GLU A 569 1.55 71.79 -14.54
CA GLU A 569 2.73 71.94 -13.70
C GLU A 569 3.98 72.08 -14.59
N LYS A 570 4.65 73.22 -14.48
CA LYS A 570 5.91 73.53 -15.17
C LYS A 570 6.97 72.49 -14.81
N LYS A 571 7.49 71.75 -15.81
CA LYS A 571 8.71 70.94 -15.70
C LYS A 571 9.84 71.77 -15.07
N ARG A 572 10.14 71.54 -13.79
CA ARG A 572 11.34 72.08 -13.13
C ARG A 572 12.54 71.27 -13.61
N LYS A 573 13.56 71.96 -14.12
CA LYS A 573 14.85 71.37 -14.52
C LYS A 573 15.46 70.59 -13.34
N GLN A 574 15.65 69.29 -13.52
CA GLN A 574 16.43 68.43 -12.61
C GLN A 574 17.88 68.93 -12.55
N ASN A 575 18.32 69.32 -11.35
CA ASN A 575 19.68 69.77 -11.10
C ASN A 575 20.53 68.55 -10.72
N LYS A 576 21.20 67.94 -11.71
CA LYS A 576 22.12 66.79 -11.51
C LYS A 576 23.37 67.26 -10.78
N ASN A 577 23.37 67.16 -9.44
CA ASN A 577 24.54 67.44 -8.60
C ASN A 577 25.04 66.13 -7.97
N PRO A 578 26.18 65.55 -8.41
CA PRO A 578 26.63 64.21 -8.03
C PRO A 578 27.09 64.09 -6.56
N LEU A 579 27.26 65.21 -5.85
CA LEU A 579 27.52 65.24 -4.41
C LEU A 579 26.27 64.99 -3.54
N ARG A 580 25.07 64.98 -4.15
CA ARG A 580 23.82 64.59 -3.49
C ARG A 580 23.42 63.14 -3.77
N TRP A 581 24.33 62.32 -4.33
CA TRP A 581 24.06 60.90 -4.50
C TRP A 581 24.06 60.22 -3.13
N PHE A 582 22.86 59.93 -2.62
CA PHE A 582 22.60 59.35 -1.31
C PHE A 582 23.14 57.91 -1.13
N GLY A 583 23.93 57.37 -2.06
CA GLY A 583 24.54 56.04 -1.93
C GLY A 583 25.73 55.97 -0.96
N LEU A 584 26.58 57.01 -0.93
CA LEU A 584 27.81 57.00 -0.10
C LEU A 584 27.64 57.66 1.29
N PHE A 585 26.65 58.54 1.45
CA PHE A 585 26.42 59.34 2.67
C PHE A 585 25.03 59.14 3.29
N ALA A 586 24.28 58.08 2.92
CA ALA A 586 23.00 57.79 3.58
C ALA A 586 23.22 57.49 5.08
N PRO A 587 22.52 58.18 5.99
CA PRO A 587 22.61 57.89 7.42
C PRO A 587 22.19 56.45 7.69
N MET A 588 22.90 55.78 8.60
CA MET A 588 22.70 54.36 8.91
C MET A 588 21.23 53.98 9.15
N PRO A 589 20.41 54.77 9.87
CA PRO A 589 18.98 54.46 10.03
C PRO A 589 18.21 54.34 8.71
N LEU A 590 18.52 55.14 7.68
CA LEU A 590 17.85 55.02 6.37
C LEU A 590 18.26 53.74 5.63
N ARG A 591 19.53 53.34 5.76
CA ARG A 591 20.00 52.07 5.18
C ARG A 591 19.33 50.88 5.86
N THR A 592 19.19 50.90 7.18
CA THR A 592 18.45 49.87 7.92
C THR A 592 16.97 49.85 7.54
N ALA A 593 16.33 51.02 7.42
CA ALA A 593 14.94 51.12 6.96
C ALA A 593 14.76 50.56 5.54
N GLN A 594 15.72 50.80 4.64
CA GLN A 594 15.74 50.24 3.30
C GLN A 594 15.88 48.71 3.33
N THR A 595 16.84 48.16 4.08
CA THR A 595 17.01 46.70 4.23
C THR A 595 15.74 46.03 4.71
N HIS A 596 15.12 46.58 5.76
CA HIS A 596 13.87 46.06 6.32
C HIS A 596 12.69 46.17 5.32
N SER A 597 12.65 47.22 4.51
CA SER A 597 11.63 47.37 3.46
C SER A 597 11.81 46.36 2.33
N VAL A 598 13.06 46.04 1.98
CA VAL A 598 13.38 44.99 1.00
C VAL A 598 12.97 43.62 1.55
N GLU A 599 13.35 43.28 2.79
CA GLU A 599 12.97 42.03 3.46
C GLU A 599 11.45 41.83 3.51
N ALA A 600 10.69 42.89 3.82
CA ALA A 600 9.23 42.83 3.83
C ALA A 600 8.63 42.48 2.46
N VAL A 601 9.17 43.04 1.37
CA VAL A 601 8.63 42.90 0.01
C VAL A 601 9.14 41.65 -0.70
N GLU A 602 10.40 41.25 -0.47
CA GLU A 602 11.01 40.10 -1.14
C GLU A 602 10.69 38.77 -0.44
N GLU A 603 10.57 38.76 0.90
CA GLU A 603 10.45 37.52 1.66
C GLU A 603 9.08 37.35 2.33
N ILE A 604 8.64 38.36 3.10
CA ILE A 604 7.47 38.18 3.98
C ILE A 604 6.13 38.30 3.26
N ILE A 605 5.93 39.36 2.48
CA ILE A 605 4.65 39.61 1.78
C ILE A 605 4.32 38.49 0.78
N PRO A 606 5.26 38.03 -0.08
CA PRO A 606 5.00 36.91 -0.99
C PRO A 606 4.57 35.65 -0.25
N ARG A 607 5.32 35.25 0.79
CA ARG A 607 5.01 34.03 1.57
C ARG A 607 3.66 34.16 2.29
N LEU A 608 3.36 35.33 2.86
CA LEU A 608 2.09 35.57 3.57
C LEU A 608 0.89 35.45 2.63
N VAL A 609 1.01 35.94 1.39
CA VAL A 609 -0.03 35.81 0.37
C VAL A 609 -0.16 34.36 -0.13
N SER A 610 0.95 33.65 -0.33
CA SER A 610 0.93 32.22 -0.69
C SER A 610 0.26 31.36 0.40
N VAL A 611 0.66 31.53 1.66
CA VAL A 611 0.07 30.79 2.79
C VAL A 611 -1.43 31.06 2.91
N ASN A 612 -1.86 32.33 2.72
CA ASN A 612 -3.28 32.67 2.71
C ASN A 612 -4.06 31.99 1.56
N ALA A 613 -3.45 31.85 0.38
CA ALA A 613 -4.05 31.14 -0.74
C ALA A 613 -4.14 29.62 -0.48
N GLU A 614 -3.09 29.02 0.11
CA GLU A 614 -3.09 27.61 0.53
C GLU A 614 -4.16 27.33 1.58
N MET A 615 -4.33 28.22 2.57
CA MET A 615 -5.37 28.10 3.59
C MET A 615 -6.78 28.10 2.99
N LEU A 616 -7.06 28.97 2.03
CA LEU A 616 -8.34 29.01 1.32
C LEU A 616 -8.61 27.72 0.56
N HIS A 617 -7.58 27.12 -0.04
CA HIS A 617 -7.70 25.84 -0.72
C HIS A 617 -8.09 24.72 0.24
N VAL A 618 -7.37 24.61 1.37
CA VAL A 618 -7.66 23.61 2.41
C VAL A 618 -9.07 23.80 2.96
N GLU A 619 -9.53 25.04 3.17
CA GLU A 619 -10.90 25.32 3.64
C GLU A 619 -11.97 24.82 2.63
N ILE A 620 -11.73 24.99 1.33
CA ILE A 620 -12.61 24.47 0.27
C ILE A 620 -12.66 22.94 0.33
N GLU A 621 -11.52 22.28 0.53
CA GLU A 621 -11.44 20.82 0.65
C GLU A 621 -12.16 20.30 1.89
N VAL A 622 -11.97 20.94 3.05
CA VAL A 622 -12.71 20.62 4.29
C VAL A 622 -14.21 20.76 4.08
N ARG A 623 -14.68 21.83 3.42
CA ARG A 623 -16.10 22.02 3.10
C ARG A 623 -16.63 20.93 2.16
N ARG A 624 -15.85 20.53 1.15
CA ARG A 624 -16.21 19.44 0.22
C ARG A 624 -16.28 18.10 0.96
N ALA A 625 -15.31 17.79 1.82
CA ALA A 625 -15.28 16.58 2.63
C ALA A 625 -16.48 16.51 3.59
N ARG A 626 -16.76 17.59 4.33
CA ARG A 626 -17.95 17.68 5.22
C ARG A 626 -19.27 17.51 4.45
N LYS A 627 -19.37 18.07 3.25
CA LYS A 627 -20.57 17.92 2.40
C LYS A 627 -20.76 16.49 1.90
N ARG A 628 -19.68 15.78 1.55
CA ARG A 628 -19.73 14.35 1.18
C ARG A 628 -20.24 13.51 2.35
N ARG A 629 -19.69 13.72 3.56
CA ARG A 629 -20.15 13.08 4.80
C ARG A 629 -21.63 13.33 5.08
N ALA A 630 -22.08 14.58 5.08
CA ALA A 630 -23.48 14.93 5.35
C ALA A 630 -24.45 14.27 4.35
N LYS A 631 -24.02 14.10 3.09
CA LYS A 631 -24.79 13.39 2.06
C LYS A 631 -24.83 11.88 2.32
N ALA A 632 -23.74 11.29 2.78
CA ALA A 632 -23.68 9.87 3.18
C ALA A 632 -24.58 9.58 4.39
N GLU A 633 -24.50 10.39 5.45
CA GLU A 633 -25.35 10.27 6.65
C GLU A 633 -26.85 10.43 6.32
N ALA A 634 -27.18 11.34 5.40
CA ALA A 634 -28.57 11.53 4.94
C ALA A 634 -29.08 10.34 4.12
N ALA A 635 -28.23 9.69 3.32
CA ALA A 635 -28.59 8.48 2.59
C ALA A 635 -28.80 7.29 3.53
N GLU A 636 -27.98 7.18 4.57
CA GLU A 636 -28.09 6.16 5.61
C GLU A 636 -29.41 6.31 6.39
N LYS A 637 -29.75 7.53 6.83
CA LYS A 637 -31.03 7.82 7.51
C LYS A 637 -32.25 7.51 6.63
N LYS A 638 -32.19 7.80 5.33
CA LYS A 638 -33.26 7.44 4.39
C LYS A 638 -33.42 5.93 4.25
N THR A 639 -32.31 5.19 4.22
CA THR A 639 -32.33 3.73 4.12
C THR A 639 -32.94 3.11 5.39
N SER A 640 -32.57 3.61 6.58
CA SER A 640 -33.13 3.17 7.86
C SER A 640 -34.61 3.53 8.03
N GLN A 641 -35.05 4.70 7.56
CA GLN A 641 -36.47 5.09 7.60
C GLN A 641 -37.33 4.26 6.62
N THR A 642 -36.77 3.90 5.47
CA THR A 642 -37.47 3.05 4.48
C THR A 642 -37.62 1.62 5.00
N ALA A 643 -36.60 1.08 5.70
CA ALA A 643 -36.66 -0.23 6.34
C ALA A 643 -37.71 -0.31 7.48
N VAL A 644 -37.89 0.78 8.23
CA VAL A 644 -38.93 0.88 9.29
C VAL A 644 -40.34 1.03 8.70
N ALA A 645 -40.49 1.68 7.54
CA ALA A 645 -41.78 1.87 6.88
C ALA A 645 -42.35 0.59 6.21
N THR A 646 -41.54 -0.45 6.01
CA THR A 646 -41.95 -1.72 5.39
C THR A 646 -42.32 -2.85 6.37
N GLN A 647 -42.39 -2.60 7.68
CA GLN A 647 -42.98 -3.57 8.61
C GLN A 647 -44.51 -3.61 8.42
N PRO A 648 -45.12 -4.76 8.03
CA PRO A 648 -46.57 -4.86 7.93
C PRO A 648 -47.18 -4.75 9.33
N GLN A 649 -48.08 -3.78 9.51
CA GLN A 649 -48.91 -3.68 10.71
C GLN A 649 -49.76 -4.96 10.80
N SER A 650 -49.44 -5.81 11.77
CA SER A 650 -50.27 -6.94 12.18
C SER A 650 -51.63 -6.40 12.61
N THR A 651 -52.65 -6.66 11.79
CA THR A 651 -54.06 -6.45 12.10
C THR A 651 -54.44 -7.26 13.34
N ALA A 652 -54.91 -6.56 14.38
CA ALA A 652 -55.66 -7.16 15.46
C ALA A 652 -57.10 -7.44 14.97
N VAL A 653 -57.45 -8.71 14.86
CA VAL A 653 -58.81 -9.26 15.02
C VAL A 653 -58.68 -10.56 15.79
#